data_AF-A0A2M8B1B0-F1
#
_entry.id   AF-A0A2M8B1B0-F1
#
_cell.length_a   1.000
_cell.length_b   1.000
_cell.length_c   1.000
_cell.angle_alpha   90.00
_cell.angle_beta   90.00
_cell.angle_gamma   90.00
#
_symmetry.space_group_name_H-M   'P 1'
#
loop_
_entity.id
_entity.type
_entity.pdbx_description
1 polymer ?
#
loop_
_entity_poly.entity_id
_entity_poly.type
_entity_poly.pdbx_seq_one_letter_code
_entity_poly.pdbx_strand_id
1 'polypeptide(L)'
;MERRDAAIQRIDDIGLVSAGSWSAAEPVGVDTLALRLHVRHLGLASWLEAMVVDLADRDLSPDNMLGFPDAHGGITVISISDIDNRVAGFRGSLLSRAVQVSGPDPATTVYLYTVLSGPAGFVVGAAGVFTYEIPGGAAMGEDLPFEIDVVNQATGKGRRLSGSFYVMVGEVIASEVVGPDGGTVADQWEDIVVDVPPGAAAQPSTVSVVRGRNMEEDPVVEIRSDLPVTEVVVHLPPPEVLDHNTPAAVAQPQATPVAAHLTVAAVAMPQAAPYVSDYDWGGIKAYFIDREVPGTDKCVGDICTDTSITRLPDKKYVIPLALTRQQRLSVRFGSDLRSQIPSSNLVPVGDPVLFIHGYHKGDGFHEARDYWNDFPDRISDLGYMPFEFMWRTNARFQDVAEDLRYAVDEIARKTGKTVHLVAHSFGGVLSRVYLQGLVEPEAIRPVASLVTIGTPHSGIADKDREMHGVDFMRGQDSPLFEFCAQLSCYQMGEPLKLEANDRNLFDVQGEEGFIAAEVADFAGHLFPENLPIEVLIGLLAPSKKDSGYILHPGDGLITYNGQRFSPDYGENDPDSDIPLLKGKYPFRLPNGEKGMLNVTERILGTNLNSPQLKPYWEPLIAASVLSPPNGYWHSYGSTLFHDSKLKNTGNSLYEAALECADGPVCTNDAYRRVKAWLEADGHAADDSFIPTITATVKVVDAKTKDPIEGAEVFFAARGDVILERRYTGPDGMLKRALPFSQNVLYSASVFANGYRSGRVDSKSPTGSTPDETDGVLSFPTVFLQDFVFGRGELKARILRAGSNEELEGVSCTLTATDGAEQTETSDDAGICRFETVIKGSYSLRLGKLGYLGVSYDLPNLLFDTGFEALPDLSMMPVHMVRELAATPGNGWVT
;
A
#
# COMPACT_ATOMS: atom_id res chain seq x y z
N MET A 1 10.01 -31.30 -41.57
CA MET A 1 8.56 -31.59 -41.56
C MET A 1 8.15 -32.04 -40.18
N GLU A 2 8.68 -33.15 -39.66
CA GLU A 2 8.38 -33.65 -38.31
C GLU A 2 8.48 -32.60 -37.17
N ARG A 3 9.56 -31.82 -37.08
CA ARG A 3 9.68 -30.74 -36.08
C ARG A 3 8.64 -29.62 -36.24
N ARG A 4 8.27 -29.29 -37.49
CA ARG A 4 7.26 -28.28 -37.80
C ARG A 4 5.88 -28.79 -37.42
N ASP A 5 5.56 -30.02 -37.81
CA ASP A 5 4.25 -30.62 -37.56
C ASP A 5 4.05 -30.86 -36.05
N ALA A 6 5.12 -31.23 -35.33
CA ALA A 6 5.12 -31.28 -33.86
C ALA A 6 4.93 -29.89 -33.22
N ALA A 7 5.52 -28.82 -33.77
CA ALA A 7 5.31 -27.46 -33.29
C ALA A 7 3.87 -26.98 -33.55
N ILE A 8 3.34 -27.22 -34.74
CA ILE A 8 1.94 -26.92 -35.09
C ILE A 8 1.00 -27.68 -34.16
N GLN A 9 1.26 -28.96 -33.89
CA GLN A 9 0.43 -29.73 -32.98
C GLN A 9 0.48 -29.17 -31.55
N ARG A 10 1.65 -28.77 -31.04
CA ARG A 10 1.75 -28.15 -29.70
C ARG A 10 0.96 -26.85 -29.59
N ILE A 11 0.96 -26.07 -30.66
CA ILE A 11 0.24 -24.79 -30.74
C ILE A 11 -1.27 -25.03 -30.89
N ASP A 12 -1.68 -26.05 -31.64
CA ASP A 12 -3.07 -26.54 -31.74
C ASP A 12 -3.58 -27.13 -30.42
N ASP A 13 -2.73 -27.82 -29.66
CA ASP A 13 -3.04 -28.44 -28.36
C ASP A 13 -3.51 -27.40 -27.34
N ILE A 14 -2.99 -26.17 -27.41
CA ILE A 14 -3.43 -25.04 -26.59
C ILE A 14 -4.45 -24.14 -27.30
N GLY A 15 -4.95 -24.50 -28.48
CA GLY A 15 -6.01 -23.74 -29.17
C GLY A 15 -5.56 -22.44 -29.85
N LEU A 16 -4.26 -22.20 -30.01
CA LEU A 16 -3.75 -20.96 -30.60
C LEU A 16 -4.05 -20.87 -32.11
N VAL A 17 -3.85 -21.96 -32.85
CA VAL A 17 -4.24 -22.07 -34.26
C VAL A 17 -4.57 -23.51 -34.61
N SER A 18 -5.64 -23.73 -35.36
CA SER A 18 -5.98 -25.10 -35.74
C SER A 18 -4.95 -25.71 -36.69
N ALA A 19 -4.48 -26.93 -36.38
CA ALA A 19 -3.51 -27.66 -37.22
C ALA A 19 -4.00 -27.90 -38.67
N GLY A 20 -5.32 -27.89 -38.91
CA GLY A 20 -5.89 -28.00 -40.25
C GLY A 20 -5.94 -26.68 -41.04
N SER A 21 -5.73 -25.55 -40.37
CA SER A 21 -5.95 -24.21 -40.94
C SER A 21 -4.77 -23.25 -40.83
N TRP A 22 -3.66 -23.64 -40.17
CA TRP A 22 -2.51 -22.75 -39.92
C TRP A 22 -1.92 -22.10 -41.18
N SER A 23 -2.06 -22.73 -42.35
CA SER A 23 -1.59 -22.22 -43.64
C SER A 23 -2.65 -21.47 -44.45
N ALA A 24 -3.86 -21.32 -43.92
CA ALA A 24 -4.92 -20.55 -44.56
C ALA A 24 -4.60 -19.04 -44.50
N ALA A 25 -5.20 -18.26 -45.41
CA ALA A 25 -5.07 -16.81 -45.36
C ALA A 25 -5.68 -16.20 -44.08
N GLU A 26 -6.72 -16.86 -43.56
CA GLU A 26 -7.39 -16.56 -42.29
C GLU A 26 -7.49 -17.88 -41.50
N PRO A 27 -6.46 -18.22 -40.70
CA PRO A 27 -6.49 -19.43 -39.87
C PRO A 27 -7.62 -19.38 -38.85
N VAL A 28 -8.25 -20.52 -38.59
CA VAL A 28 -9.30 -20.65 -37.57
C VAL A 28 -8.67 -20.47 -36.19
N GLY A 29 -9.28 -19.62 -35.37
CA GLY A 29 -8.82 -19.27 -34.02
C GLY A 29 -7.90 -18.05 -33.95
N VAL A 30 -7.62 -17.39 -35.08
CA VAL A 30 -6.73 -16.21 -35.16
C VAL A 30 -7.51 -14.97 -35.55
N ASP A 31 -7.52 -13.95 -34.68
CA ASP A 31 -7.94 -12.61 -35.04
C ASP A 31 -6.75 -11.88 -35.71
N THR A 32 -6.70 -11.99 -37.04
CA THR A 32 -5.60 -11.42 -37.82
C THR A 32 -5.51 -9.89 -37.74
N LEU A 33 -6.59 -9.19 -37.38
CA LEU A 33 -6.56 -7.74 -37.19
C LEU A 33 -5.95 -7.38 -35.84
N ALA A 34 -6.44 -8.01 -34.76
CA ALA A 34 -5.90 -7.82 -33.41
C ALA A 34 -4.42 -8.18 -33.35
N LEU A 35 -4.03 -9.32 -33.95
CA LEU A 35 -2.64 -9.75 -34.05
C LEU A 35 -1.75 -8.71 -34.76
N ARG A 36 -2.21 -8.15 -35.89
CA ARG A 36 -1.46 -7.11 -36.62
C ARG A 36 -1.28 -5.84 -35.79
N LEU A 37 -2.30 -5.45 -35.03
CA LEU A 37 -2.23 -4.27 -34.17
C LEU A 37 -1.25 -4.49 -33.01
N HIS A 38 -1.30 -5.67 -32.37
CA HIS A 38 -0.39 -6.05 -31.29
C HIS A 38 1.07 -6.09 -31.75
N VAL A 39 1.35 -6.76 -32.87
CA VAL A 39 2.68 -6.81 -33.49
C VAL A 39 3.18 -5.43 -33.90
N ARG A 40 2.28 -4.55 -34.37
CA ARG A 40 2.64 -3.16 -34.72
C ARG A 40 2.99 -2.34 -33.49
N HIS A 41 2.33 -2.57 -32.36
CA HIS A 41 2.58 -1.86 -31.11
C HIS A 41 3.92 -2.25 -30.49
N LEU A 42 4.19 -3.55 -30.32
CA LEU A 42 5.42 -4.06 -29.70
C LEU A 42 6.63 -4.05 -30.66
N GLY A 43 6.37 -4.11 -31.96
CA GLY A 43 7.35 -4.46 -32.97
C GLY A 43 7.50 -5.99 -33.09
N LEU A 44 7.78 -6.46 -34.32
CA LEU A 44 7.82 -7.90 -34.62
C LEU A 44 8.86 -8.67 -33.80
N ALA A 45 10.04 -8.09 -33.57
CA ALA A 45 11.11 -8.77 -32.82
C ALA A 45 10.71 -8.98 -31.35
N SER A 46 10.24 -7.92 -30.68
CA SER A 46 9.79 -7.97 -29.28
C SER A 46 8.59 -8.90 -29.10
N TRP A 47 7.63 -8.86 -30.04
CA TRP A 47 6.48 -9.77 -30.01
C TRP A 47 6.91 -11.24 -30.17
N LEU A 48 7.85 -11.55 -31.08
CA LEU A 48 8.35 -12.91 -31.25
C LEU A 48 9.11 -13.39 -30.00
N GLU A 49 9.89 -12.53 -29.37
CA GLU A 49 10.60 -12.85 -28.13
C GLU A 49 9.59 -13.15 -27.00
N ALA A 50 8.58 -12.30 -26.83
CA ALA A 50 7.50 -12.52 -25.85
C ALA A 50 6.75 -13.84 -26.10
N MET A 51 6.38 -14.14 -27.35
CA MET A 51 5.73 -15.40 -27.70
C MET A 51 6.60 -16.64 -27.43
N VAL A 52 7.91 -16.54 -27.62
CA VAL A 52 8.84 -17.65 -27.32
C VAL A 52 8.96 -17.87 -25.82
N VAL A 53 9.00 -16.79 -25.04
CA VAL A 53 9.02 -16.84 -23.58
C VAL A 53 7.73 -17.46 -23.06
N ASP A 54 6.58 -16.95 -23.48
CA ASP A 54 5.26 -17.46 -23.07
C ASP A 54 5.10 -18.95 -23.42
N LEU A 55 5.32 -19.32 -24.68
CA LEU A 55 5.08 -20.70 -25.10
C LEU A 55 6.12 -21.72 -24.56
N ALA A 56 7.13 -21.27 -23.80
CA ALA A 56 8.13 -22.16 -23.22
C ALA A 56 7.54 -23.12 -22.20
N ASP A 57 6.54 -22.69 -21.43
CA ASP A 57 5.82 -23.48 -20.42
C ASP A 57 4.47 -24.03 -20.92
N ARG A 58 4.16 -23.77 -22.20
CA ARG A 58 2.87 -24.07 -22.86
C ARG A 58 1.70 -23.23 -22.35
N ASP A 59 1.97 -22.06 -21.79
CA ASP A 59 0.97 -21.05 -21.52
C ASP A 59 1.09 -19.88 -22.50
N LEU A 60 0.07 -19.02 -22.53
CA LEU A 60 0.09 -17.78 -23.30
C LEU A 60 -0.40 -16.64 -22.44
N SER A 61 0.40 -15.61 -22.23
CA SER A 61 -0.03 -14.47 -21.41
C SER A 61 -1.31 -13.82 -21.97
N PRO A 62 -2.16 -13.21 -21.12
CA PRO A 62 -3.35 -12.50 -21.56
C PRO A 62 -3.08 -11.49 -22.68
N ASP A 63 -1.94 -10.79 -22.62
CA ASP A 63 -1.55 -9.79 -23.64
C ASP A 63 -1.29 -10.44 -25.00
N ASN A 64 -0.65 -11.61 -25.02
CA ASN A 64 -0.38 -12.33 -26.26
C ASN A 64 -1.59 -13.11 -26.79
N MET A 65 -2.63 -13.35 -25.97
CA MET A 65 -3.91 -13.92 -26.40
C MET A 65 -4.74 -12.99 -27.28
N LEU A 66 -4.44 -11.69 -27.36
CA LEU A 66 -5.22 -10.73 -28.15
C LEU A 66 -5.42 -11.15 -29.62
N GLY A 67 -4.41 -11.78 -30.23
CA GLY A 67 -4.48 -12.31 -31.59
C GLY A 67 -5.07 -13.72 -31.70
N PHE A 68 -5.31 -14.38 -30.57
CA PHE A 68 -5.65 -15.80 -30.45
C PHE A 68 -6.76 -16.00 -29.41
N PRO A 69 -7.98 -15.47 -29.67
CA PRO A 69 -9.06 -15.46 -28.69
C PRO A 69 -9.53 -16.87 -28.26
N ASP A 70 -9.22 -17.91 -29.04
CA ASP A 70 -9.56 -19.30 -28.73
C ASP A 70 -8.43 -20.06 -28.00
N ALA A 71 -7.27 -19.43 -27.79
CA ALA A 71 -6.19 -20.02 -27.01
C ALA A 71 -6.69 -20.40 -25.61
N HIS A 72 -6.28 -21.56 -25.13
CA HIS A 72 -6.75 -22.21 -23.90
C HIS A 72 -8.27 -22.40 -23.83
N GLY A 73 -8.95 -22.49 -24.98
CA GLY A 73 -10.40 -22.54 -25.03
C GLY A 73 -11.07 -21.20 -24.67
N GLY A 74 -10.34 -20.10 -24.85
CA GLY A 74 -10.74 -18.74 -24.50
C GLY A 74 -10.46 -18.34 -23.05
N ILE A 75 -9.87 -19.23 -22.25
CA ILE A 75 -9.53 -18.95 -20.86
C ILE A 75 -8.33 -18.00 -20.81
N THR A 76 -8.55 -16.77 -20.38
CA THR A 76 -7.52 -15.73 -20.36
C THR A 76 -6.70 -15.72 -19.08
N VAL A 77 -7.31 -16.05 -17.94
CA VAL A 77 -6.65 -16.13 -16.63
C VAL A 77 -7.32 -17.25 -15.83
N ILE A 78 -6.51 -18.03 -15.13
CA ILE A 78 -6.97 -18.87 -14.01
C ILE A 78 -6.15 -18.53 -12.79
N SER A 79 -6.83 -18.31 -11.69
CA SER A 79 -6.22 -17.92 -10.43
C SER A 79 -6.99 -18.51 -9.26
N ILE A 80 -6.33 -18.48 -8.11
CA ILE A 80 -6.96 -18.53 -6.81
C ILE A 80 -6.76 -17.13 -6.24
N SER A 81 -7.73 -16.58 -5.54
CA SER A 81 -7.75 -15.19 -5.03
C SER A 81 -6.62 -14.82 -4.05
N ASP A 82 -5.67 -15.72 -3.82
CA ASP A 82 -4.57 -15.56 -2.87
C ASP A 82 -3.26 -15.23 -3.61
N ILE A 83 -2.32 -14.62 -2.88
CA ILE A 83 -1.01 -14.21 -3.40
C ILE A 83 -0.29 -15.42 -4.01
N ASP A 84 0.12 -15.29 -5.28
CA ASP A 84 0.84 -16.31 -6.05
C ASP A 84 0.14 -17.68 -6.15
N ASN A 85 -1.21 -17.71 -6.13
CA ASN A 85 -2.00 -18.95 -6.09
C ASN A 85 -1.67 -19.85 -4.87
N ARG A 86 -1.28 -19.26 -3.75
CA ARG A 86 -0.94 -19.96 -2.51
C ARG A 86 -2.06 -19.88 -1.49
N VAL A 87 -2.65 -21.01 -1.12
CA VAL A 87 -3.69 -21.05 -0.08
C VAL A 87 -3.07 -21.34 1.27
N ALA A 88 -3.10 -20.37 2.18
CA ALA A 88 -2.52 -20.51 3.51
C ALA A 88 -3.48 -21.17 4.51
N GLY A 89 -2.96 -22.10 5.33
CA GLY A 89 -3.70 -22.79 6.38
C GLY A 89 -2.80 -23.27 7.50
N PHE A 90 -3.33 -23.40 8.71
CA PHE A 90 -2.62 -24.09 9.79
C PHE A 90 -2.75 -25.61 9.62
N ARG A 91 -1.93 -26.38 10.33
CA ARG A 91 -2.06 -27.85 10.37
C ARG A 91 -3.43 -28.24 10.88
N GLY A 92 -4.13 -29.13 10.18
CA GLY A 92 -5.50 -29.55 10.48
C GLY A 92 -6.59 -28.59 10.00
N SER A 93 -6.25 -27.45 9.37
CA SER A 93 -7.24 -26.58 8.75
C SER A 93 -7.84 -27.27 7.53
N LEU A 94 -9.17 -27.19 7.38
CA LEU A 94 -9.84 -27.55 6.14
C LEU A 94 -9.87 -26.33 5.23
N LEU A 95 -9.05 -26.31 4.19
CA LEU A 95 -9.06 -25.27 3.19
C LEU A 95 -10.13 -25.56 2.14
N SER A 96 -10.86 -24.52 1.72
CA SER A 96 -11.80 -24.56 0.62
C SER A 96 -11.56 -23.33 -0.24
N ARG A 97 -11.45 -23.43 -1.56
CA ARG A 97 -11.35 -22.23 -2.44
C ARG A 97 -11.93 -22.54 -3.81
N ALA A 98 -12.50 -21.52 -4.45
CA ALA A 98 -12.94 -21.60 -5.84
C ALA A 98 -11.79 -21.22 -6.77
N VAL A 99 -11.60 -22.00 -7.84
CA VAL A 99 -10.78 -21.59 -8.98
C VAL A 99 -11.51 -20.50 -9.74
N GLN A 100 -10.90 -19.33 -9.83
CA GLN A 100 -11.40 -18.21 -10.62
C GLN A 100 -10.96 -18.39 -12.06
N VAL A 101 -11.91 -18.27 -13.00
CA VAL A 101 -11.66 -18.43 -14.45
C VAL A 101 -12.16 -17.18 -15.15
N SER A 102 -11.22 -16.43 -15.75
CA SER A 102 -11.53 -15.34 -16.68
C SER A 102 -11.48 -15.86 -18.12
N GLY A 103 -12.44 -15.43 -18.96
CA GLY A 103 -12.54 -15.89 -20.33
C GLY A 103 -13.93 -15.68 -20.94
N PRO A 104 -14.41 -16.56 -21.83
CA PRO A 104 -15.78 -16.48 -22.36
C PRO A 104 -16.81 -16.53 -21.24
N ASP A 105 -17.98 -15.95 -21.50
CA ASP A 105 -19.04 -15.71 -20.51
C ASP A 105 -19.23 -16.93 -19.58
N PRO A 106 -18.82 -16.83 -18.30
CA PRO A 106 -18.85 -17.95 -17.37
C PRO A 106 -20.28 -18.42 -17.09
N ALA A 107 -21.31 -17.61 -17.36
CA ALA A 107 -22.71 -18.02 -17.24
C ALA A 107 -23.13 -19.04 -18.31
N THR A 108 -22.40 -19.12 -19.42
CA THR A 108 -22.72 -20.00 -20.55
C THR A 108 -21.66 -21.06 -20.83
N THR A 109 -20.47 -20.91 -20.25
CA THR A 109 -19.34 -21.80 -20.47
C THR A 109 -19.24 -22.82 -19.33
N VAL A 110 -19.22 -24.11 -19.68
CA VAL A 110 -18.99 -25.19 -18.71
C VAL A 110 -17.51 -25.55 -18.70
N TYR A 111 -16.89 -25.44 -17.54
CA TYR A 111 -15.50 -25.80 -17.31
C TYR A 111 -15.39 -27.17 -16.62
N LEU A 112 -14.43 -27.98 -17.04
CA LEU A 112 -14.05 -29.23 -16.39
C LEU A 112 -12.75 -29.01 -15.60
N TYR A 113 -12.76 -29.38 -14.33
CA TYR A 113 -11.62 -29.24 -13.42
C TYR A 113 -11.04 -30.61 -13.12
N THR A 114 -9.75 -30.80 -13.39
CA THR A 114 -9.05 -32.08 -13.15
C THR A 114 -7.79 -31.85 -12.34
N VAL A 115 -7.66 -32.50 -11.18
CA VAL A 115 -6.39 -32.51 -10.45
C VAL A 115 -5.35 -33.31 -11.23
N LEU A 116 -4.27 -32.66 -11.66
CA LEU A 116 -3.15 -33.31 -12.34
C LEU A 116 -2.12 -33.83 -11.33
N SER A 117 -1.83 -33.03 -10.31
CA SER A 117 -0.93 -33.36 -9.21
C SER A 117 -1.37 -32.62 -7.94
N GLY A 118 -1.00 -33.14 -6.77
CA GLY A 118 -1.34 -32.52 -5.49
C GLY A 118 -1.14 -33.46 -4.30
N PRO A 119 -1.24 -32.93 -3.07
CA PRO A 119 -1.12 -33.73 -1.86
C PRO A 119 -2.28 -34.73 -1.71
N ALA A 120 -2.05 -35.80 -0.93
CA ALA A 120 -3.08 -36.82 -0.70
C ALA A 120 -4.31 -36.22 -0.01
N GLY A 121 -5.50 -36.46 -0.59
CA GLY A 121 -6.77 -35.92 -0.08
C GLY A 121 -7.22 -34.62 -0.72
N PHE A 122 -6.37 -33.98 -1.55
CA PHE A 122 -6.76 -32.83 -2.37
C PHE A 122 -7.77 -33.25 -3.45
N VAL A 123 -8.90 -32.56 -3.51
CA VAL A 123 -9.96 -32.80 -4.49
C VAL A 123 -10.52 -31.49 -5.01
N VAL A 124 -10.86 -31.43 -6.31
CA VAL A 124 -11.59 -30.33 -6.93
C VAL A 124 -12.98 -30.81 -7.35
N GLY A 125 -14.02 -30.08 -6.94
CA GLY A 125 -15.40 -30.36 -7.30
C GLY A 125 -15.75 -29.87 -8.70
N ALA A 126 -16.90 -30.31 -9.22
CA ALA A 126 -17.39 -29.91 -10.55
C ALA A 126 -17.63 -28.40 -10.70
N ALA A 127 -17.88 -27.71 -9.59
CA ALA A 127 -18.04 -26.25 -9.56
C ALA A 127 -16.71 -25.48 -9.53
N GLY A 128 -15.56 -26.17 -9.61
CA GLY A 128 -14.24 -25.53 -9.48
C GLY A 128 -13.85 -25.19 -8.05
N VAL A 129 -14.63 -25.61 -7.05
CA VAL A 129 -14.29 -25.48 -5.63
C VAL A 129 -13.46 -26.68 -5.21
N PHE A 130 -12.22 -26.45 -4.77
CA PHE A 130 -11.40 -27.49 -4.17
C PHE A 130 -11.44 -27.46 -2.65
N THR A 131 -11.20 -28.62 -2.05
CA THR A 131 -11.07 -28.77 -0.60
C THR A 131 -9.84 -29.58 -0.25
N TYR A 132 -9.13 -29.18 0.80
CA TYR A 132 -7.95 -29.89 1.31
C TYR A 132 -7.77 -29.67 2.80
N GLU A 133 -7.65 -30.75 3.57
CA GLU A 133 -7.29 -30.66 5.00
C GLU A 133 -5.77 -30.78 5.14
N ILE A 134 -5.11 -29.76 5.67
CA ILE A 134 -3.65 -29.81 5.87
C ILE A 134 -3.34 -30.90 6.90
N PRO A 135 -2.49 -31.90 6.58
CA PRO A 135 -2.16 -32.95 7.52
C PRO A 135 -1.56 -32.40 8.82
N GLY A 136 -1.98 -32.95 9.96
CA GLY A 136 -1.43 -32.59 11.28
C GLY A 136 0.10 -32.75 11.40
N GLY A 137 0.70 -33.55 10.52
CA GLY A 137 2.14 -33.80 10.45
C GLY A 137 2.92 -32.99 9.40
N ALA A 138 2.27 -32.11 8.63
CA ALA A 138 2.95 -31.28 7.63
C ALA A 138 3.94 -30.31 8.27
N ALA A 139 5.08 -30.01 7.64
CA ALA A 139 6.07 -29.10 8.23
C ALA A 139 5.54 -27.66 8.19
N MET A 140 5.82 -26.86 9.24
CA MET A 140 5.44 -25.43 9.23
C MET A 140 6.37 -24.67 8.27
N GLY A 141 5.81 -23.75 7.50
CA GLY A 141 6.50 -23.04 6.43
C GLY A 141 6.66 -23.85 5.13
N GLU A 142 6.09 -25.05 5.04
CA GLU A 142 6.13 -25.89 3.85
C GLU A 142 5.08 -25.44 2.82
N ASP A 143 5.46 -25.43 1.54
CA ASP A 143 4.54 -25.34 0.41
C ASP A 143 4.23 -26.74 -0.11
N LEU A 144 2.94 -27.10 -0.14
CA LEU A 144 2.46 -28.36 -0.71
C LEU A 144 1.90 -28.09 -2.12
N PRO A 145 2.66 -28.31 -3.20
CA PRO A 145 2.27 -27.92 -4.54
C PRO A 145 1.10 -28.76 -5.07
N PHE A 146 0.29 -28.16 -5.94
CA PHE A 146 -0.73 -28.84 -6.72
C PHE A 146 -0.87 -28.22 -8.12
N GLU A 147 -1.47 -28.99 -9.03
CA GLU A 147 -1.82 -28.55 -10.37
C GLU A 147 -3.26 -28.97 -10.71
N ILE A 148 -4.04 -28.02 -11.22
CA ILE A 148 -5.40 -28.24 -11.75
C ILE A 148 -5.40 -27.93 -13.25
N ASP A 149 -5.93 -28.83 -14.07
CA ASP A 149 -6.27 -28.55 -15.46
C ASP A 149 -7.71 -28.02 -15.54
N VAL A 150 -7.89 -26.84 -16.14
CA VAL A 150 -9.20 -26.20 -16.34
C VAL A 150 -9.51 -26.20 -17.84
N VAL A 151 -10.45 -27.03 -18.26
CA VAL A 151 -10.76 -27.26 -19.68
C VAL A 151 -12.15 -26.70 -20.00
N ASN A 152 -12.24 -25.84 -21.02
CA ASN A 152 -13.52 -25.47 -21.61
C ASN A 152 -14.12 -26.69 -22.31
N GLN A 153 -15.25 -27.19 -21.80
CA GLN A 153 -15.86 -28.43 -22.29
C GLN A 153 -16.26 -28.36 -23.76
N ALA A 154 -16.61 -27.17 -24.28
CA ALA A 154 -17.03 -26.99 -25.66
C ALA A 154 -15.87 -27.11 -26.66
N THR A 155 -14.69 -26.64 -26.28
CA THR A 155 -13.50 -26.63 -27.17
C THR A 155 -12.57 -27.82 -26.90
N GLY A 156 -12.64 -28.42 -25.70
CA GLY A 156 -11.69 -29.43 -25.23
C GLY A 156 -10.28 -28.88 -25.00
N LYS A 157 -10.13 -27.56 -24.91
CA LYS A 157 -8.87 -26.84 -24.68
C LYS A 157 -8.95 -26.14 -23.33
N GLY A 158 -7.81 -25.94 -22.69
CA GLY A 158 -7.74 -25.46 -21.33
C GLY A 158 -6.42 -24.82 -20.95
N ARG A 159 -6.34 -24.40 -19.69
CA ARG A 159 -5.14 -23.87 -19.05
C ARG A 159 -4.89 -24.58 -17.71
N ARG A 160 -3.61 -24.66 -17.32
CA ARG A 160 -3.18 -25.28 -16.07
C ARG A 160 -2.92 -24.24 -14.98
N LEU A 161 -3.56 -24.43 -13.84
CA LEU A 161 -3.34 -23.65 -12.64
C LEU A 161 -2.30 -24.40 -11.81
N SER A 162 -1.16 -23.76 -11.55
CA SER A 162 -0.18 -24.23 -10.57
C SER A 162 -0.32 -23.40 -9.31
N GLY A 163 -0.41 -24.05 -8.16
CA GLY A 163 -0.52 -23.39 -6.86
C GLY A 163 0.11 -24.23 -5.75
N SER A 164 0.04 -23.73 -4.52
CA SER A 164 0.47 -24.50 -3.34
C SER A 164 -0.45 -24.27 -2.14
N PHE A 165 -0.47 -25.23 -1.22
CA PHE A 165 -0.97 -25.00 0.13
C PHE A 165 0.18 -24.63 1.03
N TYR A 166 0.19 -23.39 1.53
CA TYR A 166 1.20 -22.94 2.48
C TYR A 166 0.80 -23.31 3.90
N VAL A 167 1.64 -24.13 4.55
CA VAL A 167 1.43 -24.55 5.93
C VAL A 167 1.91 -23.45 6.87
N MET A 168 0.98 -22.63 7.35
CA MET A 168 1.29 -21.50 8.24
C MET A 168 2.01 -21.96 9.52
N VAL A 169 2.91 -21.11 9.99
CA VAL A 169 3.54 -21.28 11.31
C VAL A 169 2.52 -20.88 12.36
N GLY A 170 2.10 -21.82 13.19
CA GLY A 170 1.16 -21.55 14.29
C GLY A 170 1.09 -22.68 15.30
N GLU A 171 0.58 -22.37 16.49
CA GLU A 171 0.46 -23.27 17.62
C GLU A 171 -0.98 -23.34 18.11
N VAL A 172 -1.40 -24.52 18.59
CA VAL A 172 -2.66 -24.65 19.33
C VAL A 172 -2.42 -24.12 20.74
N ILE A 173 -3.00 -22.96 21.05
CA ILE A 173 -2.79 -22.26 22.34
C ILE A 173 -3.84 -22.64 23.39
N ALA A 174 -4.99 -23.14 22.96
CA ALA A 174 -6.06 -23.63 23.82
C ALA A 174 -6.87 -24.74 23.13
N SER A 175 -7.35 -25.72 23.89
CA SER A 175 -8.24 -26.78 23.39
C SER A 175 -9.01 -27.41 24.53
N GLU A 176 -10.34 -27.37 24.46
CA GLU A 176 -11.22 -27.90 25.51
C GLU A 176 -12.46 -28.58 24.90
N VAL A 177 -13.08 -29.48 25.66
CA VAL A 177 -14.35 -30.13 25.26
C VAL A 177 -15.52 -29.34 25.84
N VAL A 178 -16.34 -28.76 24.98
CA VAL A 178 -17.57 -28.03 25.33
C VAL A 178 -18.79 -28.91 25.04
N GLY A 179 -19.85 -28.76 25.83
CA GLY A 179 -21.07 -29.57 25.67
C GLY A 179 -22.35 -28.74 25.68
N PRO A 180 -23.52 -29.37 25.82
CA PRO A 180 -24.81 -28.67 25.88
C PRO A 180 -24.93 -27.64 27.01
N ASP A 181 -24.15 -27.78 28.08
CA ASP A 181 -24.11 -26.82 29.18
C ASP A 181 -23.23 -25.57 28.85
N GLY A 182 -22.63 -25.54 27.66
CA GLY A 182 -21.67 -24.52 27.25
C GLY A 182 -20.25 -24.83 27.74
N GLY A 183 -19.40 -23.81 27.75
CA GLY A 183 -18.04 -23.87 28.26
C GLY A 183 -17.20 -22.68 27.82
N THR A 184 -15.97 -22.60 28.32
CA THR A 184 -15.01 -21.54 27.96
C THR A 184 -13.69 -22.20 27.54
N VAL A 185 -13.13 -21.75 26.43
CA VAL A 185 -11.82 -22.18 25.92
C VAL A 185 -10.90 -20.95 25.91
N ALA A 186 -9.96 -20.89 26.84
CA ALA A 186 -9.04 -19.76 26.99
C ALA A 186 -7.59 -20.23 26.84
N ASP A 187 -6.74 -19.36 26.26
CA ASP A 187 -5.30 -19.57 26.34
C ASP A 187 -4.78 -19.33 27.77
N GLN A 188 -3.52 -19.68 28.03
CA GLN A 188 -2.95 -19.59 29.38
C GLN A 188 -2.83 -18.16 29.94
N TRP A 189 -3.02 -17.14 29.10
CA TRP A 189 -2.96 -15.73 29.48
C TRP A 189 -4.34 -15.08 29.54
N GLU A 190 -5.39 -15.80 29.14
CA GLU A 190 -6.75 -15.27 28.93
C GLU A 190 -6.77 -14.10 27.93
N ASP A 191 -5.79 -14.04 27.02
CA ASP A 191 -5.72 -13.04 25.97
C ASP A 191 -6.76 -13.35 24.89
N ILE A 192 -6.90 -14.63 24.56
CA ILE A 192 -7.93 -15.14 23.65
C ILE A 192 -8.84 -16.08 24.41
N VAL A 193 -10.11 -15.70 24.54
CA VAL A 193 -11.14 -16.49 25.24
C VAL A 193 -12.28 -16.77 24.27
N VAL A 194 -12.70 -18.03 24.17
CA VAL A 194 -13.85 -18.46 23.37
C VAL A 194 -14.91 -19.02 24.30
N ASP A 195 -15.96 -18.24 24.52
CA ASP A 195 -17.13 -18.64 25.28
C ASP A 195 -18.14 -19.34 24.37
N VAL A 196 -18.60 -20.52 24.79
CA VAL A 196 -19.63 -21.29 24.10
C VAL A 196 -20.90 -21.24 24.96
N PRO A 197 -21.95 -20.51 24.53
CA PRO A 197 -23.16 -20.39 25.31
C PRO A 197 -23.86 -21.74 25.56
N PRO A 198 -24.59 -21.91 26.67
CA PRO A 198 -25.41 -23.11 26.90
C PRO A 198 -26.37 -23.36 25.73
N GLY A 199 -26.40 -24.59 25.23
CA GLY A 199 -27.19 -25.02 24.08
C GLY A 199 -26.54 -24.80 22.72
N ALA A 200 -25.43 -24.05 22.62
CA ALA A 200 -24.78 -23.78 21.35
C ALA A 200 -24.05 -25.02 20.77
N ALA A 201 -23.53 -25.89 21.63
CA ALA A 201 -23.00 -27.20 21.25
C ALA A 201 -24.03 -28.30 21.58
N ALA A 202 -24.62 -28.92 20.55
CA ALA A 202 -25.65 -29.95 20.74
C ALA A 202 -25.10 -31.27 21.34
N GLN A 203 -23.80 -31.50 21.19
CA GLN A 203 -23.07 -32.68 21.67
C GLN A 203 -21.69 -32.24 22.17
N PRO A 204 -21.01 -33.04 23.02
CA PRO A 204 -19.62 -32.79 23.37
C PRO A 204 -18.75 -32.61 22.11
N SER A 205 -18.10 -31.46 22.01
CA SER A 205 -17.31 -31.04 20.86
C SER A 205 -15.99 -30.44 21.34
N THR A 206 -14.88 -30.78 20.68
CA THR A 206 -13.57 -30.20 20.97
C THR A 206 -13.43 -28.87 20.24
N VAL A 207 -13.40 -27.78 21.00
CA VAL A 207 -13.11 -26.45 20.48
C VAL A 207 -11.64 -26.13 20.74
N SER A 208 -10.93 -25.68 19.71
CA SER A 208 -9.50 -25.32 19.81
C SER A 208 -9.22 -23.96 19.18
N VAL A 209 -8.21 -23.28 19.73
CA VAL A 209 -7.72 -21.97 19.27
C VAL A 209 -6.29 -22.15 18.80
N VAL A 210 -6.05 -21.79 17.53
CA VAL A 210 -4.74 -21.80 16.89
C VAL A 210 -4.32 -20.36 16.65
N ARG A 211 -3.07 -20.03 16.98
CA ARG A 211 -2.50 -18.69 16.76
C ARG A 211 -1.19 -18.81 15.99
N GLY A 212 -0.97 -17.93 15.02
CA GLY A 212 0.24 -17.90 14.20
C GLY A 212 0.26 -16.75 13.21
N ARG A 213 1.10 -16.82 12.17
CA ARG A 213 1.21 -15.75 11.15
C ARG A 213 0.93 -16.28 9.74
N ASN A 214 0.33 -15.45 8.89
CA ASN A 214 0.14 -15.74 7.47
C ASN A 214 1.45 -15.49 6.66
N MET A 215 1.35 -15.51 5.33
CA MET A 215 2.48 -15.28 4.42
C MET A 215 2.98 -13.83 4.40
N GLU A 216 2.13 -12.88 4.80
CA GLU A 216 2.42 -11.45 4.93
C GLU A 216 2.97 -11.11 6.32
N GLU A 217 3.24 -12.14 7.14
CA GLU A 217 3.58 -12.04 8.55
C GLU A 217 2.49 -11.44 9.45
N ASP A 218 1.27 -11.28 8.94
CA ASP A 218 0.13 -10.80 9.72
C ASP A 218 -0.33 -11.85 10.73
N PRO A 219 -0.63 -11.48 11.99
CA PRO A 219 -1.18 -12.39 12.99
C PRO A 219 -2.51 -13.00 12.54
N VAL A 220 -2.69 -14.29 12.82
CA VAL A 220 -3.90 -15.03 12.52
C VAL A 220 -4.29 -15.89 13.72
N VAL A 221 -5.56 -15.82 14.10
CA VAL A 221 -6.23 -16.69 15.05
C VAL A 221 -7.25 -17.54 14.28
N GLU A 222 -7.15 -18.86 14.39
CA GLU A 222 -8.12 -19.79 13.84
C GLU A 222 -8.80 -20.56 14.97
N ILE A 223 -10.12 -20.47 15.03
CA ILE A 223 -10.95 -21.18 16.00
C ILE A 223 -11.56 -22.37 15.28
N ARG A 224 -11.48 -23.55 15.88
CA ARG A 224 -11.92 -24.81 15.29
C ARG A 224 -12.84 -25.56 16.20
N SER A 225 -13.71 -26.36 15.61
CA SER A 225 -14.56 -27.32 16.31
C SER A 225 -14.65 -28.62 15.51
N ASP A 226 -14.56 -29.76 16.19
CA ASP A 226 -14.73 -31.07 15.56
C ASP A 226 -16.20 -31.36 15.15
N LEU A 227 -17.16 -30.71 15.80
CA LEU A 227 -18.59 -30.73 15.46
C LEU A 227 -19.13 -29.29 15.34
N PRO A 228 -20.22 -29.06 14.58
CA PRO A 228 -20.82 -27.74 14.48
C PRO A 228 -21.28 -27.18 15.85
N VAL A 229 -20.90 -25.94 16.14
CA VAL A 229 -21.34 -25.14 17.29
C VAL A 229 -22.09 -23.93 16.74
N THR A 230 -23.34 -23.72 17.16
CA THR A 230 -24.21 -22.71 16.54
C THR A 230 -23.77 -21.27 16.85
N GLU A 231 -23.08 -21.07 17.98
CA GLU A 231 -22.62 -19.78 18.44
C GLU A 231 -21.39 -19.94 19.35
N VAL A 232 -20.37 -19.12 19.12
CA VAL A 232 -19.24 -18.89 20.01
C VAL A 232 -19.04 -17.38 20.16
N VAL A 233 -18.60 -16.94 21.33
CA VAL A 233 -18.28 -15.55 21.63
C VAL A 233 -16.78 -15.45 21.85
N VAL A 234 -16.08 -14.78 20.93
CA VAL A 234 -14.62 -14.71 20.93
C VAL A 234 -14.18 -13.38 21.50
N HIS A 235 -13.41 -13.43 22.58
CA HIS A 235 -12.73 -12.30 23.18
C HIS A 235 -11.28 -12.26 22.67
N LEU A 236 -10.87 -11.18 22.04
CA LEU A 236 -9.49 -10.95 21.56
C LEU A 236 -8.82 -9.83 22.36
N PRO A 237 -7.48 -9.73 22.38
CA PRO A 237 -6.82 -8.57 22.97
C PRO A 237 -6.77 -7.42 21.95
N PRO A 238 -6.19 -6.24 22.26
CA PRO A 238 -5.88 -5.25 21.24
C PRO A 238 -5.00 -5.82 20.11
N PRO A 239 -5.17 -5.38 18.83
CA PRO A 239 -4.41 -5.90 17.70
C PRO A 239 -2.89 -5.87 17.90
N GLU A 240 -2.37 -4.84 18.57
CA GLU A 240 -0.95 -4.67 18.87
C GLU A 240 -0.47 -5.70 19.90
N VAL A 241 -1.32 -6.05 20.86
CA VAL A 241 -1.04 -7.09 21.86
C VAL A 241 -1.08 -8.46 21.20
N LEU A 242 -2.07 -8.74 20.35
CA LEU A 242 -2.10 -9.98 19.60
C LEU A 242 -0.88 -10.11 18.69
N ASP A 243 -0.51 -9.06 17.97
CA ASP A 243 0.67 -9.04 17.14
C ASP A 243 1.94 -9.31 17.96
N HIS A 244 2.13 -8.63 19.09
CA HIS A 244 3.26 -8.87 19.97
C HIS A 244 3.32 -10.31 20.51
N ASN A 245 2.16 -10.88 20.87
CA ASN A 245 2.05 -12.22 21.46
C ASN A 245 2.00 -13.34 20.40
N THR A 246 1.91 -13.01 19.12
CA THR A 246 1.91 -13.98 18.03
C THR A 246 3.36 -14.29 17.63
N PRO A 247 3.82 -15.54 17.77
CA PRO A 247 5.18 -15.93 17.41
C PRO A 247 5.53 -15.46 16.01
N ALA A 248 6.73 -14.88 15.84
CA ALA A 248 7.27 -14.64 14.51
C ALA A 248 7.27 -15.96 13.74
N ALA A 249 7.02 -15.90 12.42
CA ALA A 249 7.24 -17.07 11.59
C ALA A 249 8.69 -17.50 11.84
N VAL A 250 8.89 -18.72 12.36
CA VAL A 250 10.25 -19.24 12.56
C VAL A 250 10.89 -19.18 11.20
N ALA A 251 11.87 -18.28 11.03
CA ALA A 251 12.55 -18.10 9.77
C ALA A 251 13.11 -19.46 9.40
N GLN A 252 12.42 -20.16 8.50
CA GLN A 252 13.03 -21.31 7.85
C GLN A 252 14.31 -20.75 7.25
N PRO A 253 15.48 -21.39 7.45
CA PRO A 253 16.63 -21.07 6.63
C PRO A 253 16.15 -21.24 5.21
N GLN A 254 15.91 -20.12 4.49
CA GLN A 254 15.38 -20.18 3.15
C GLN A 254 16.34 -21.06 2.39
N ALA A 255 15.90 -22.28 2.08
CA ALA A 255 16.62 -23.14 1.18
C ALA A 255 16.59 -22.38 -0.13
N THR A 256 17.69 -21.71 -0.45
CA THR A 256 17.88 -21.05 -1.73
C THR A 256 17.60 -22.15 -2.76
N PRO A 257 16.52 -22.06 -3.55
CA PRO A 257 16.21 -23.13 -4.49
C PRO A 257 17.33 -23.14 -5.52
N VAL A 258 18.23 -24.11 -5.41
CA VAL A 258 19.22 -24.37 -6.44
C VAL A 258 18.47 -24.95 -7.63
N ALA A 259 18.22 -24.09 -8.61
CA ALA A 259 18.07 -24.39 -10.03
C ALA A 259 17.00 -25.42 -10.45
N ALA A 260 15.75 -24.97 -10.53
CA ALA A 260 14.88 -25.23 -11.69
C ALA A 260 13.72 -24.21 -11.68
N HIS A 261 13.54 -23.49 -12.78
CA HIS A 261 12.47 -22.50 -13.05
C HIS A 261 12.67 -21.05 -12.55
N LEU A 262 13.81 -20.43 -12.89
CA LEU A 262 13.87 -18.99 -13.13
C LEU A 262 14.20 -18.76 -14.60
N THR A 263 13.17 -18.72 -15.43
CA THR A 263 13.25 -18.25 -16.82
C THR A 263 13.27 -16.73 -16.84
N VAL A 264 14.33 -16.23 -17.48
CA VAL A 264 14.59 -14.87 -17.97
C VAL A 264 13.33 -14.03 -18.21
N ALA A 265 13.04 -13.09 -17.30
CA ALA A 265 12.21 -11.92 -17.57
C ALA A 265 12.59 -10.79 -16.59
N ALA A 266 13.70 -10.11 -16.88
CA ALA A 266 13.97 -8.77 -16.36
C ALA A 266 15.00 -8.08 -17.27
N VAL A 267 14.66 -7.90 -18.55
CA VAL A 267 15.15 -6.72 -19.27
C VAL A 267 14.13 -5.62 -18.97
N ALA A 268 14.16 -5.13 -17.73
CA ALA A 268 13.49 -3.91 -17.40
C ALA A 268 14.16 -2.80 -18.21
N MET A 269 13.36 -2.03 -18.95
CA MET A 269 13.71 -0.64 -19.25
C MET A 269 14.14 0.05 -17.94
N PRO A 270 14.93 1.13 -17.96
CA PRO A 270 15.25 1.87 -16.75
C PRO A 270 13.96 2.42 -16.14
N GLN A 271 13.28 1.62 -15.31
CA GLN A 271 12.37 2.13 -14.31
C GLN A 271 13.22 3.02 -13.41
N ALA A 272 12.70 4.21 -13.12
CA ALA A 272 13.27 5.09 -12.11
C ALA A 272 13.63 4.24 -10.88
N ALA A 273 14.82 4.49 -10.31
CA ALA A 273 15.34 3.73 -9.18
C ALA A 273 14.22 3.46 -8.16
N PRO A 274 14.08 2.23 -7.63
CA PRO A 274 13.02 1.90 -6.69
C PRO A 274 13.04 2.91 -5.54
N TYR A 275 11.92 3.63 -5.41
CA TYR A 275 11.68 4.57 -4.34
C TYR A 275 11.76 3.79 -3.03
N VAL A 276 12.71 4.15 -2.18
CA VAL A 276 12.68 3.65 -0.81
C VAL A 276 11.60 4.48 -0.12
N SER A 277 10.54 3.83 0.37
CA SER A 277 9.63 4.42 1.35
C SER A 277 10.45 4.67 2.62
N ASP A 278 11.26 5.72 2.62
CA ASP A 278 12.33 5.92 3.60
C ASP A 278 11.79 6.21 5.01
N TYR A 279 10.49 6.48 5.14
CA TYR A 279 9.81 6.65 6.43
C TYR A 279 8.42 6.01 6.38
N ASP A 280 8.30 4.79 6.91
CA ASP A 280 7.02 4.26 7.40
C ASP A 280 6.68 5.04 8.68
N TRP A 281 5.60 5.83 8.64
CA TRP A 281 5.16 6.61 9.82
C TRP A 281 4.31 5.75 10.77
N GLY A 282 4.09 4.49 10.42
CA GLY A 282 3.28 3.50 11.10
C GLY A 282 1.92 3.35 10.45
N GLY A 283 1.41 2.13 10.42
CA GLY A 283 0.00 1.82 10.17
C GLY A 283 -0.74 1.49 11.46
N ILE A 284 -2.07 1.57 11.42
CA ILE A 284 -2.93 1.11 12.53
C ILE A 284 -3.47 -0.27 12.21
N LYS A 285 -3.23 -1.21 13.12
CA LYS A 285 -3.67 -2.59 12.99
C LYS A 285 -5.13 -2.73 13.40
N ALA A 286 -5.88 -3.52 12.64
CA ALA A 286 -7.28 -3.84 12.88
C ALA A 286 -7.52 -5.34 12.73
N TYR A 287 -8.65 -5.83 13.26
CA TYR A 287 -9.08 -7.20 13.07
C TYR A 287 -9.84 -7.36 11.75
N PHE A 288 -9.58 -8.47 11.08
CA PHE A 288 -10.16 -8.88 9.82
C PHE A 288 -10.75 -10.26 10.01
N ILE A 289 -12.02 -10.40 9.64
CA ILE A 289 -12.72 -11.68 9.75
C ILE A 289 -12.75 -12.27 8.35
N ASP A 290 -11.94 -13.31 8.14
CA ASP A 290 -11.98 -14.07 6.89
C ASP A 290 -13.18 -15.02 6.95
N ARG A 291 -14.34 -14.50 6.53
CA ARG A 291 -15.57 -15.29 6.47
C ARG A 291 -15.71 -15.87 5.07
N GLU A 292 -15.19 -17.07 4.90
CA GLU A 292 -15.63 -17.93 3.81
C GLU A 292 -17.09 -18.27 4.02
N VAL A 293 -17.99 -17.73 3.21
CA VAL A 293 -19.40 -18.15 3.20
C VAL A 293 -19.48 -19.45 2.39
N PRO A 294 -19.59 -20.64 3.01
CA PRO A 294 -19.54 -21.88 2.27
C PRO A 294 -20.86 -22.08 1.53
N GLY A 295 -20.82 -22.15 0.19
CA GLY A 295 -21.93 -22.66 -0.61
C GLY A 295 -22.98 -21.65 -1.09
N THR A 296 -22.67 -20.36 -1.20
CA THR A 296 -23.51 -19.45 -2.00
C THR A 296 -23.14 -19.60 -3.48
N ASP A 297 -23.84 -20.48 -4.20
CA ASP A 297 -23.79 -20.67 -5.68
C ASP A 297 -24.11 -19.39 -6.50
N LYS A 298 -24.19 -18.21 -5.86
CA LYS A 298 -24.46 -16.89 -6.46
C LYS A 298 -23.27 -15.93 -6.38
N CYS A 299 -22.06 -16.46 -6.21
CA CYS A 299 -20.83 -15.72 -6.40
C CYS A 299 -20.48 -15.66 -7.89
N VAL A 300 -21.06 -14.70 -8.62
CA VAL A 300 -20.72 -14.44 -10.02
C VAL A 300 -19.75 -13.25 -10.07
N GLY A 301 -18.46 -13.53 -10.28
CA GLY A 301 -17.37 -12.55 -10.32
C GLY A 301 -16.78 -12.22 -8.93
N ASP A 302 -15.50 -11.82 -8.91
CA ASP A 302 -14.53 -11.44 -7.83
C ASP A 302 -15.00 -10.83 -6.49
N ILE A 303 -16.21 -11.08 -6.01
CA ILE A 303 -16.88 -10.33 -4.94
C ILE A 303 -16.98 -11.15 -3.64
N CYS A 304 -16.55 -12.42 -3.64
CA CYS A 304 -16.81 -13.34 -2.53
C CYS A 304 -15.64 -13.59 -1.57
N THR A 305 -14.54 -12.85 -1.68
CA THR A 305 -13.43 -12.89 -0.70
C THR A 305 -13.20 -11.56 -0.01
N ASP A 306 -14.14 -10.62 -0.09
CA ASP A 306 -13.96 -9.32 0.56
C ASP A 306 -14.13 -9.51 2.07
N THR A 307 -13.00 -9.75 2.74
CA THR A 307 -12.84 -9.79 4.18
C THR A 307 -13.49 -8.54 4.74
N SER A 308 -14.65 -8.70 5.37
CA SER A 308 -15.34 -7.57 5.96
C SER A 308 -14.52 -7.10 7.15
N ILE A 309 -14.16 -5.82 7.12
CA ILE A 309 -13.22 -5.23 8.07
C ILE A 309 -14.01 -4.80 9.28
N THR A 310 -13.59 -5.26 10.45
CA THR A 310 -14.14 -4.73 11.71
C THR A 310 -13.00 -4.31 12.60
N ARG A 311 -12.82 -3.00 12.77
CA ARG A 311 -12.30 -2.55 14.06
C ARG A 311 -13.47 -2.69 15.02
N LEU A 312 -13.43 -3.72 15.86
CA LEU A 312 -14.51 -3.98 16.82
C LEU A 312 -14.65 -2.74 17.71
N PRO A 313 -15.80 -2.04 17.69
CA PRO A 313 -15.95 -0.80 18.44
C PRO A 313 -15.78 -1.01 19.95
N ASP A 314 -15.43 0.06 20.65
CA ASP A 314 -15.42 0.16 22.12
C ASP A 314 -14.43 -0.73 22.89
N LYS A 315 -13.33 -1.21 22.29
CA LYS A 315 -12.46 -2.21 22.96
C LYS A 315 -13.22 -3.48 23.37
N LYS A 316 -14.41 -3.69 22.82
CA LYS A 316 -15.17 -4.93 22.97
C LYS A 316 -14.73 -5.82 21.84
N TYR A 317 -13.59 -6.45 22.03
CA TYR A 317 -13.06 -7.45 21.12
C TYR A 317 -13.86 -8.75 21.20
N VAL A 318 -15.18 -8.66 21.20
CA VAL A 318 -16.14 -9.71 21.52
C VAL A 318 -16.94 -10.01 20.25
N ILE A 319 -16.66 -11.14 19.63
CA ILE A 319 -17.18 -11.49 18.31
C ILE A 319 -18.11 -12.71 18.43
N PRO A 320 -19.44 -12.54 18.27
CA PRO A 320 -20.35 -13.69 18.14
C PRO A 320 -20.21 -14.30 16.74
N LEU A 321 -19.92 -15.60 16.68
CA LEU A 321 -19.68 -16.33 15.43
C LEU A 321 -20.36 -17.70 15.47
N ALA A 322 -20.91 -18.17 14.34
CA ALA A 322 -21.28 -19.56 14.19
C ALA A 322 -20.05 -20.38 13.76
N LEU A 323 -19.81 -21.53 14.39
CA LEU A 323 -18.62 -22.35 14.15
C LEU A 323 -19.02 -23.71 13.58
N THR A 324 -19.23 -23.78 12.27
CA THR A 324 -19.56 -25.04 11.57
C THR A 324 -18.41 -26.04 11.60
N ARG A 325 -17.17 -25.55 11.44
CA ARG A 325 -15.93 -26.31 11.60
C ARG A 325 -14.75 -25.42 12.00
N GLN A 326 -14.58 -24.29 11.32
CA GLN A 326 -13.49 -23.36 11.59
C GLN A 326 -13.91 -21.94 11.25
N GLN A 327 -13.34 -20.96 11.95
CA GLN A 327 -13.43 -19.54 11.64
C GLN A 327 -12.04 -18.91 11.81
N ARG A 328 -11.65 -18.07 10.86
CA ARG A 328 -10.32 -17.45 10.84
C ARG A 328 -10.45 -15.94 11.03
N LEU A 329 -9.54 -15.39 11.82
CA LEU A 329 -9.43 -13.99 12.21
C LEU A 329 -7.99 -13.58 11.94
N SER A 330 -7.75 -12.56 11.14
CA SER A 330 -6.41 -12.01 10.92
C SER A 330 -6.31 -10.59 11.47
N VAL A 331 -5.13 -10.18 11.89
CA VAL A 331 -4.81 -8.80 12.19
C VAL A 331 -4.00 -8.27 11.03
N ARG A 332 -4.50 -7.26 10.35
CA ARG A 332 -3.77 -6.57 9.28
C ARG A 332 -3.77 -5.07 9.58
N PHE A 333 -3.03 -4.30 8.80
CA PHE A 333 -3.21 -2.85 8.83
C PHE A 333 -4.57 -2.49 8.20
N GLY A 334 -5.39 -1.71 8.92
CA GLY A 334 -6.63 -1.11 8.41
C GLY A 334 -6.39 0.21 7.68
N SER A 335 -5.34 0.91 8.11
CA SER A 335 -4.80 2.13 7.51
C SER A 335 -3.27 2.14 7.56
N ASP A 336 -2.66 2.88 6.65
CA ASP A 336 -1.21 3.09 6.57
C ASP A 336 -0.93 4.58 6.27
N LEU A 337 0.08 5.14 6.95
CA LEU A 337 0.52 6.52 6.74
C LEU A 337 1.93 6.52 6.16
N ARG A 338 2.03 7.03 4.93
CA ARG A 338 3.31 7.15 4.21
C ARG A 338 3.68 8.61 4.02
N SER A 339 4.97 8.87 3.90
CA SER A 339 5.48 10.18 3.48
C SER A 339 6.58 10.03 2.45
N GLN A 340 6.55 10.89 1.45
CA GLN A 340 7.60 10.99 0.43
C GLN A 340 8.50 12.18 0.77
N ILE A 341 9.33 12.03 1.82
CA ILE A 341 10.40 12.99 2.10
C ILE A 341 11.66 12.45 1.43
N PRO A 342 12.28 13.18 0.48
CA PRO A 342 13.53 12.75 -0.13
C PRO A 342 14.59 12.45 0.95
N SER A 343 15.19 11.26 0.93
CA SER A 343 16.20 10.82 1.92
C SER A 343 17.47 11.66 1.96
N SER A 344 17.66 12.59 1.02
CA SER A 344 18.82 13.47 0.96
C SER A 344 18.71 14.67 1.91
N ASN A 345 18.77 14.45 3.23
CA ASN A 345 19.14 15.43 4.28
C ASN A 345 18.41 16.80 4.29
N LEU A 346 17.27 16.95 3.61
CA LEU A 346 16.47 18.16 3.70
C LEU A 346 15.50 17.97 4.85
N VAL A 347 15.71 18.75 5.91
CA VAL A 347 14.66 19.00 6.90
C VAL A 347 13.43 19.42 6.08
N PRO A 348 12.29 18.72 6.17
CA PRO A 348 11.10 19.09 5.43
C PRO A 348 10.73 20.54 5.75
N VAL A 349 10.87 21.45 4.78
CA VAL A 349 10.52 22.87 4.93
C VAL A 349 9.25 23.08 4.13
N GLY A 350 8.10 23.05 4.79
CA GLY A 350 6.80 23.17 4.13
C GLY A 350 5.63 22.98 5.08
N ASP A 351 4.41 23.25 4.64
CA ASP A 351 3.21 22.82 5.35
C ASP A 351 2.84 21.39 4.97
N PRO A 352 2.36 20.55 5.92
CA PRO A 352 1.99 19.18 5.62
C PRO A 352 0.72 19.12 4.77
N VAL A 353 0.75 18.30 3.72
CA VAL A 353 -0.39 18.02 2.84
C VAL A 353 -0.65 16.52 2.87
N LEU A 354 -1.79 16.11 3.41
CA LEU A 354 -2.20 14.71 3.51
C LEU A 354 -3.20 14.36 2.41
N PHE A 355 -2.79 13.46 1.52
CA PHE A 355 -3.59 12.90 0.46
C PHE A 355 -4.39 11.69 0.97
N ILE A 356 -5.69 11.66 0.72
CA ILE A 356 -6.61 10.62 1.22
C ILE A 356 -7.38 10.02 0.04
N HIS A 357 -7.03 8.80 -0.34
CA HIS A 357 -7.64 8.15 -1.50
C HIS A 357 -9.10 7.75 -1.23
N GLY A 358 -9.81 7.43 -2.32
CA GLY A 358 -11.19 7.01 -2.31
C GLY A 358 -11.39 5.50 -2.45
N TYR A 359 -12.60 5.12 -2.86
CA TYR A 359 -13.04 3.72 -2.98
C TYR A 359 -12.08 2.87 -3.83
N HIS A 360 -11.81 1.66 -3.35
CA HIS A 360 -11.10 0.60 -4.07
C HIS A 360 -11.91 -0.70 -4.01
N LYS A 361 -11.88 -1.48 -5.08
CA LYS A 361 -12.50 -2.80 -5.09
C LYS A 361 -11.54 -3.81 -4.46
N GLY A 362 -11.98 -4.51 -3.41
CA GLY A 362 -11.21 -5.53 -2.72
C GLY A 362 -10.63 -5.05 -1.39
N ASP A 363 -9.76 -5.87 -0.81
CA ASP A 363 -9.24 -5.68 0.54
C ASP A 363 -7.91 -4.91 0.58
N GLY A 364 -7.16 -4.82 -0.53
CA GLY A 364 -5.83 -4.21 -0.57
C GLY A 364 -5.78 -2.71 -0.27
N PHE A 365 -4.63 -2.27 0.25
CA PHE A 365 -4.22 -0.88 0.10
C PHE A 365 -3.76 -0.67 -1.34
N HIS A 366 -4.30 0.29 -2.07
CA HIS A 366 -3.65 0.72 -3.31
C HIS A 366 -2.22 1.16 -2.98
N GLU A 367 -1.19 0.67 -3.67
CA GLU A 367 0.11 1.33 -3.58
C GLU A 367 -0.10 2.80 -3.93
N ALA A 368 0.14 3.71 -2.99
CA ALA A 368 -0.42 5.06 -3.02
C ALA A 368 -0.06 5.87 -4.29
N ARG A 369 1.13 5.58 -4.85
CA ARG A 369 1.59 6.12 -6.14
C ARG A 369 0.70 5.71 -7.31
N ASP A 370 0.09 4.52 -7.29
CA ASP A 370 -0.86 4.13 -8.34
C ASP A 370 -2.12 4.99 -8.31
N TYR A 371 -2.48 5.52 -7.13
CA TYR A 371 -3.70 6.31 -6.98
C TYR A 371 -3.50 7.78 -7.36
N TRP A 372 -2.47 8.42 -6.81
CA TRP A 372 -2.22 9.84 -6.99
C TRP A 372 -1.18 10.16 -8.07
N ASN A 373 -0.55 9.15 -8.66
CA ASN A 373 0.51 9.27 -9.66
C ASN A 373 1.62 10.23 -9.17
N ASP A 374 1.98 11.25 -9.96
CA ASP A 374 3.00 12.25 -9.63
C ASP A 374 2.45 13.45 -8.84
N PHE A 375 1.16 13.48 -8.49
CA PHE A 375 0.55 14.62 -7.78
C PHE A 375 1.29 14.95 -6.46
N PRO A 376 1.61 13.98 -5.57
CA PRO A 376 2.35 14.28 -4.35
C PRO A 376 3.75 14.84 -4.63
N ASP A 377 4.45 14.32 -5.64
CA ASP A 377 5.76 14.81 -6.10
C ASP A 377 5.67 16.28 -6.53
N ARG A 378 4.64 16.64 -7.32
CA ARG A 378 4.42 18.02 -7.76
C ARG A 378 4.11 18.98 -6.61
N ILE A 379 3.41 18.52 -5.57
CA ILE A 379 3.18 19.33 -4.37
C ILE A 379 4.48 19.48 -3.56
N SER A 380 5.33 18.47 -3.53
CA SER A 380 6.67 18.58 -2.94
C SER A 380 7.54 19.61 -3.67
N ASP A 381 7.49 19.65 -5.00
CA ASP A 381 8.20 20.64 -5.84
C ASP A 381 7.81 22.09 -5.49
N LEU A 382 6.63 22.30 -4.90
CA LEU A 382 6.14 23.61 -4.43
C LEU A 382 6.60 23.96 -3.01
N GLY A 383 7.37 23.08 -2.35
CA GLY A 383 7.84 23.27 -0.98
C GLY A 383 6.84 22.83 0.09
N TYR A 384 5.91 21.92 -0.21
CA TYR A 384 5.04 21.29 0.79
C TYR A 384 5.58 19.90 1.18
N MET A 385 5.06 19.35 2.29
CA MET A 385 5.41 18.00 2.75
C MET A 385 4.27 17.04 2.43
N PRO A 386 4.35 16.24 1.35
CA PRO A 386 3.30 15.30 1.02
C PRO A 386 3.31 14.10 1.96
N PHE A 387 2.12 13.74 2.41
CA PHE A 387 1.80 12.51 3.13
C PHE A 387 0.65 11.81 2.41
N GLU A 388 0.61 10.49 2.50
CA GLU A 388 -0.46 9.70 1.90
C GLU A 388 -1.07 8.82 2.98
N PHE A 389 -2.37 9.00 3.20
CA PHE A 389 -3.17 8.15 4.07
C PHE A 389 -3.88 7.09 3.23
N MET A 390 -3.45 5.86 3.42
CA MET A 390 -3.98 4.68 2.76
C MET A 390 -4.94 3.97 3.71
N TRP A 391 -6.08 3.53 3.21
CA TRP A 391 -7.08 2.84 4.02
C TRP A 391 -7.81 1.79 3.20
N ARG A 392 -8.22 0.70 3.86
CA ARG A 392 -9.00 -0.34 3.19
C ARG A 392 -10.46 0.07 3.13
N THR A 393 -11.01 0.22 1.93
CA THR A 393 -12.34 0.84 1.75
C THR A 393 -13.50 -0.06 2.15
N ASN A 394 -13.26 -1.34 2.45
CA ASN A 394 -14.25 -2.24 3.06
C ASN A 394 -14.34 -2.12 4.60
N ALA A 395 -13.92 -0.99 5.17
CA ALA A 395 -14.07 -0.67 6.58
C ALA A 395 -15.20 0.35 6.80
N ARG A 396 -15.67 0.47 8.04
CA ARG A 396 -16.54 1.59 8.41
C ARG A 396 -15.78 2.89 8.34
N PHE A 397 -16.46 3.95 7.90
CA PHE A 397 -15.87 5.29 7.93
C PHE A 397 -15.47 5.73 9.33
N GLN A 398 -16.22 5.36 10.36
CA GLN A 398 -15.90 5.72 11.75
C GLN A 398 -14.56 5.13 12.19
N ASP A 399 -14.35 3.84 11.95
CA ASP A 399 -13.12 3.15 12.37
C ASP A 399 -11.90 3.80 11.72
N VAL A 400 -12.00 4.09 10.43
CA VAL A 400 -10.91 4.69 9.66
C VAL A 400 -10.77 6.20 9.93
N ALA A 401 -11.84 6.89 10.34
CA ALA A 401 -11.76 8.30 10.74
C ALA A 401 -10.98 8.45 12.05
N GLU A 402 -11.05 7.46 12.95
CA GLU A 402 -10.19 7.38 14.13
C GLU A 402 -8.71 7.24 13.72
N ASP A 403 -8.44 6.38 12.74
CA ASP A 403 -7.10 6.19 12.19
C ASP A 403 -6.56 7.46 11.53
N LEU A 404 -7.40 8.11 10.72
CA LEU A 404 -7.07 9.38 10.06
C LEU A 404 -6.76 10.47 11.09
N ARG A 405 -7.48 10.52 12.20
CA ARG A 405 -7.15 11.42 13.31
C ARG A 405 -5.75 11.16 13.83
N TYR A 406 -5.41 9.90 14.14
CA TYR A 406 -4.07 9.57 14.64
C TYR A 406 -2.98 9.96 13.65
N ALA A 407 -3.21 9.75 12.35
CA ALA A 407 -2.30 10.18 11.29
C ALA A 407 -2.12 11.72 11.29
N VAL A 408 -3.22 12.47 11.34
CA VAL A 408 -3.20 13.95 11.37
C VAL A 408 -2.52 14.48 12.63
N ASP A 409 -2.82 13.90 13.79
CA ASP A 409 -2.20 14.24 15.06
C ASP A 409 -0.70 13.95 15.06
N GLU A 410 -0.28 12.83 14.49
CA GLU A 410 1.13 12.44 14.40
C GLU A 410 1.92 13.38 13.46
N ILE A 411 1.35 13.71 12.30
CA ILE A 411 1.92 14.70 11.38
C ILE A 411 2.03 16.05 12.09
N ALA A 412 0.95 16.53 12.71
CA ALA A 412 0.94 17.82 13.38
C ALA A 412 1.92 17.87 14.56
N ARG A 413 2.00 16.80 15.35
CA ARG A 413 2.93 16.67 16.48
C ARG A 413 4.39 16.67 16.03
N LYS A 414 4.71 15.97 14.94
CA LYS A 414 6.10 15.86 14.42
C LYS A 414 6.53 17.11 13.64
N THR A 415 5.62 17.73 12.91
CA THR A 415 5.92 18.92 12.08
C THR A 415 5.71 20.24 12.84
N GLY A 416 4.93 20.23 13.92
CA GLY A 416 4.49 21.44 14.62
C GLY A 416 3.46 22.27 13.85
N LYS A 417 2.88 21.73 12.77
CA LYS A 417 2.03 22.46 11.81
C LYS A 417 0.65 21.82 11.67
N THR A 418 -0.33 22.61 11.27
CA THR A 418 -1.65 22.09 10.86
C THR A 418 -1.58 21.45 9.48
N VAL A 419 -2.41 20.44 9.22
CA VAL A 419 -2.38 19.62 8.00
C VAL A 419 -3.42 20.09 6.98
N HIS A 420 -3.03 20.25 5.72
CA HIS A 420 -3.97 20.41 4.62
C HIS A 420 -4.42 19.04 4.13
N LEU A 421 -5.73 18.79 4.08
CA LEU A 421 -6.27 17.53 3.56
C LEU A 421 -6.63 17.69 2.08
N VAL A 422 -6.17 16.77 1.24
CA VAL A 422 -6.58 16.64 -0.16
C VAL A 422 -7.17 15.25 -0.34
N ALA A 423 -8.49 15.19 -0.50
CA ALA A 423 -9.23 13.95 -0.43
C ALA A 423 -10.01 13.70 -1.72
N HIS A 424 -10.05 12.46 -2.16
CA HIS A 424 -10.72 12.09 -3.42
C HIS A 424 -11.81 11.05 -3.18
N SER A 425 -12.94 11.19 -3.88
CA SER A 425 -14.08 10.27 -3.79
C SER A 425 -14.44 9.98 -2.32
N PHE A 426 -14.52 8.71 -1.90
CA PHE A 426 -14.78 8.30 -0.51
C PHE A 426 -13.79 8.86 0.53
N GLY A 427 -12.56 9.22 0.13
CA GLY A 427 -11.61 9.87 1.03
C GLY A 427 -12.12 11.22 1.55
N GLY A 428 -12.92 11.93 0.75
CA GLY A 428 -13.55 13.18 1.19
C GLY A 428 -14.70 12.96 2.17
N VAL A 429 -15.44 11.85 2.05
CA VAL A 429 -16.44 11.43 3.04
C VAL A 429 -15.73 11.08 4.35
N LEU A 430 -14.69 10.25 4.28
CA LEU A 430 -13.85 9.89 5.43
C LEU A 430 -13.31 11.13 6.16
N SER A 431 -12.80 12.11 5.39
CA SER A 431 -12.32 13.38 5.93
C SER A 431 -13.42 14.14 6.68
N ARG A 432 -14.66 14.12 6.18
CA ARG A 432 -15.81 14.73 6.87
C ARG A 432 -16.20 13.99 8.14
N VAL A 433 -16.19 12.65 8.12
CA VAL A 433 -16.46 11.84 9.32
C VAL A 433 -15.50 12.20 10.45
N TYR A 434 -14.20 12.35 10.12
CA TYR A 434 -13.20 12.85 11.05
C TYR A 434 -13.47 14.30 11.48
N LEU A 435 -13.63 15.23 10.54
CA LEU A 435 -13.73 16.67 10.80
C LEU A 435 -14.99 17.06 11.56
N GLN A 436 -16.12 16.42 11.29
CA GLN A 436 -17.39 16.66 11.96
C GLN A 436 -17.52 15.92 13.30
N GLY A 437 -16.47 15.19 13.71
CA GLY A 437 -16.37 14.62 15.05
C GLY A 437 -17.29 13.43 15.31
N LEU A 438 -17.60 12.64 14.28
CA LEU A 438 -18.51 11.50 14.38
C LEU A 438 -17.97 10.33 15.24
N VAL A 439 -16.68 10.34 15.57
CA VAL A 439 -16.02 9.32 16.41
C VAL A 439 -15.59 9.92 17.74
N GLU A 440 -14.92 11.07 17.71
CA GLU A 440 -14.51 11.81 18.90
C GLU A 440 -14.91 13.29 18.75
N PRO A 441 -16.11 13.68 19.22
CA PRO A 441 -16.63 15.04 19.05
C PRO A 441 -15.69 16.12 19.63
N GLU A 442 -15.05 15.81 20.76
CA GLU A 442 -14.21 16.73 21.54
C GLU A 442 -12.73 16.76 21.10
N ALA A 443 -12.33 15.95 20.13
CA ALA A 443 -10.94 15.91 19.68
C ALA A 443 -10.52 17.23 19.01
N ILE A 444 -9.29 17.67 19.30
CA ILE A 444 -8.63 18.74 18.55
C ILE A 444 -8.33 18.21 17.15
N ARG A 445 -8.58 19.02 16.13
CA ARG A 445 -8.37 18.65 14.73
C ARG A 445 -7.39 19.64 14.11
N PRO A 446 -6.07 19.37 14.13
CA PRO A 446 -5.06 20.32 13.64
C PRO A 446 -5.04 20.34 12.10
N VAL A 447 -6.14 20.77 11.50
CA VAL A 447 -6.37 20.80 10.05
C VAL A 447 -6.46 22.24 9.57
N ALA A 448 -5.65 22.58 8.57
CA ALA A 448 -5.57 23.92 8.00
C ALA A 448 -6.68 24.17 6.96
N SER A 449 -6.97 23.17 6.12
CA SER A 449 -8.00 23.23 5.09
C SER A 449 -8.39 21.83 4.61
N LEU A 450 -9.53 21.72 3.94
CA LEU A 450 -9.95 20.51 3.23
C LEU A 450 -10.22 20.83 1.75
N VAL A 451 -9.62 20.06 0.85
CA VAL A 451 -10.03 19.99 -0.56
C VAL A 451 -10.60 18.61 -0.83
N THR A 452 -11.79 18.55 -1.43
CA THR A 452 -12.41 17.29 -1.88
C THR A 452 -12.55 17.26 -3.40
N ILE A 453 -12.28 16.12 -4.02
CA ILE A 453 -12.30 15.92 -5.48
C ILE A 453 -13.27 14.78 -5.78
N GLY A 454 -14.36 15.07 -6.50
CA GLY A 454 -15.34 14.04 -6.88
C GLY A 454 -16.04 13.34 -5.70
N THR A 455 -16.01 13.92 -4.51
CA THR A 455 -16.52 13.23 -3.31
C THR A 455 -18.04 13.10 -3.33
N PRO A 456 -18.60 11.89 -3.11
CA PRO A 456 -20.05 11.67 -3.01
C PRO A 456 -20.60 12.14 -1.65
N HIS A 457 -20.55 13.45 -1.42
CA HIS A 457 -21.02 14.13 -0.22
C HIS A 457 -22.49 13.83 0.11
N SER A 458 -23.32 13.60 -0.90
CA SER A 458 -24.74 13.25 -0.77
C SER A 458 -25.01 11.73 -0.82
N GLY A 459 -23.98 10.90 -0.62
CA GLY A 459 -24.10 9.46 -0.80
C GLY A 459 -24.09 9.02 -2.26
N ILE A 460 -24.30 7.72 -2.45
CA ILE A 460 -24.20 7.02 -3.74
C ILE A 460 -25.49 6.31 -4.14
N ALA A 461 -26.63 6.65 -3.53
CA ALA A 461 -27.91 6.00 -3.83
C ALA A 461 -28.29 6.02 -5.32
N ASP A 462 -28.89 4.93 -5.79
CA ASP A 462 -29.31 4.68 -7.17
C ASP A 462 -30.42 5.61 -7.69
N LYS A 463 -31.17 6.21 -6.76
CA LYS A 463 -32.30 7.10 -7.02
C LYS A 463 -32.51 8.08 -5.87
N ASP A 464 -33.37 9.05 -6.10
CA ASP A 464 -33.83 9.97 -5.07
C ASP A 464 -34.56 9.19 -3.96
N ARG A 465 -34.14 9.39 -2.71
CA ARG A 465 -34.73 8.72 -1.55
C ARG A 465 -34.37 9.43 -0.24
N GLU A 466 -35.26 9.31 0.73
CA GLU A 466 -34.99 9.69 2.11
C GLU A 466 -34.07 8.64 2.76
N MET A 467 -32.99 9.07 3.41
CA MET A 467 -32.13 8.21 4.25
C MET A 467 -32.00 8.86 5.63
N HIS A 468 -32.48 8.19 6.67
CA HIS A 468 -32.45 8.69 8.05
C HIS A 468 -33.04 10.10 8.23
N GLY A 469 -34.14 10.41 7.53
CA GLY A 469 -34.83 11.69 7.63
C GLY A 469 -34.21 12.84 6.81
N VAL A 470 -33.23 12.54 5.96
CA VAL A 470 -32.63 13.49 5.02
C VAL A 470 -32.95 13.05 3.59
N ASP A 471 -33.48 13.95 2.77
CA ASP A 471 -33.79 13.68 1.37
C ASP A 471 -32.53 13.78 0.52
N PHE A 472 -32.13 12.65 -0.07
CA PHE A 472 -31.00 12.58 -0.97
C PHE A 472 -31.47 12.42 -2.40
N MET A 473 -30.90 13.19 -3.31
CA MET A 473 -31.02 12.90 -4.73
C MET A 473 -30.13 11.71 -5.10
N ARG A 474 -30.39 11.14 -6.27
CA ARG A 474 -29.53 10.12 -6.89
C ARG A 474 -28.06 10.55 -6.86
N GLY A 475 -27.23 9.76 -6.17
CA GLY A 475 -25.82 10.04 -5.94
C GLY A 475 -24.89 9.41 -6.97
N GLN A 476 -25.27 8.29 -7.60
CA GLN A 476 -24.44 7.58 -8.58
C GLN A 476 -24.87 7.75 -10.05
N ASP A 477 -23.90 7.88 -10.94
CA ASP A 477 -24.04 7.96 -12.40
C ASP A 477 -23.86 6.60 -13.11
N SER A 478 -23.31 5.61 -12.41
CA SER A 478 -22.87 4.34 -12.98
C SER A 478 -23.36 3.17 -12.13
N PRO A 479 -23.82 2.05 -12.74
CA PRO A 479 -24.21 0.84 -12.01
C PRO A 479 -23.02 0.12 -11.36
N LEU A 480 -21.81 0.69 -11.39
CA LEU A 480 -20.63 0.10 -10.75
C LEU A 480 -20.87 -0.12 -9.25
N PHE A 481 -21.62 0.77 -8.58
CA PHE A 481 -21.90 0.64 -7.15
C PHE A 481 -22.95 -0.43 -6.81
N GLU A 482 -23.74 -0.89 -7.79
CA GLU A 482 -24.63 -2.06 -7.59
C GLU A 482 -23.84 -3.34 -7.28
N PHE A 483 -22.56 -3.36 -7.65
CA PHE A 483 -21.60 -4.41 -7.33
C PHE A 483 -20.70 -4.03 -6.15
N CYS A 484 -20.95 -2.90 -5.50
CA CYS A 484 -20.21 -2.48 -4.32
C CYS A 484 -20.68 -3.27 -3.09
N ALA A 485 -20.08 -4.44 -2.87
CA ALA A 485 -20.34 -5.28 -1.72
C ALA A 485 -19.54 -4.85 -0.47
N GLN A 486 -19.25 -3.56 -0.31
CA GLN A 486 -18.42 -3.04 0.77
C GLN A 486 -19.21 -2.26 1.81
N LEU A 487 -18.72 -2.28 3.05
CA LEU A 487 -19.42 -1.65 4.16
C LEU A 487 -19.52 -0.13 4.03
N SER A 488 -18.47 0.53 3.52
CA SER A 488 -18.49 1.95 3.22
C SER A 488 -19.58 2.31 2.20
N CYS A 489 -19.82 1.48 1.18
CA CYS A 489 -20.92 1.71 0.24
C CYS A 489 -22.29 1.58 0.88
N TYR A 490 -22.48 0.60 1.77
CA TYR A 490 -23.70 0.49 2.58
C TYR A 490 -23.94 1.76 3.40
N GLN A 491 -22.89 2.25 4.06
CA GLN A 491 -22.94 3.49 4.85
C GLN A 491 -23.24 4.74 4.00
N MET A 492 -22.97 4.70 2.69
CA MET A 492 -23.25 5.79 1.75
C MET A 492 -24.52 5.59 0.89
N GLY A 493 -25.29 4.54 1.14
CA GLY A 493 -26.64 4.40 0.58
C GLY A 493 -26.85 3.24 -0.40
N GLU A 494 -25.84 2.41 -0.66
CA GLU A 494 -26.06 1.19 -1.45
C GLU A 494 -26.68 0.08 -0.60
N PRO A 495 -27.68 -0.66 -1.12
CA PRO A 495 -28.25 -1.77 -0.40
C PRO A 495 -27.25 -2.95 -0.32
N LEU A 496 -26.82 -3.30 0.88
CA LEU A 496 -26.03 -4.50 1.17
C LEU A 496 -26.87 -5.48 1.98
N LYS A 497 -26.89 -6.75 1.55
CA LYS A 497 -27.58 -7.81 2.28
C LYS A 497 -26.73 -8.28 3.46
N LEU A 498 -26.67 -7.48 4.51
CA LEU A 498 -26.08 -7.85 5.79
C LEU A 498 -27.07 -8.66 6.62
N GLU A 499 -26.67 -9.84 7.09
CA GLU A 499 -27.45 -10.60 8.07
C GLU A 499 -27.51 -9.81 9.40
N ALA A 500 -28.49 -10.12 10.26
CA ALA A 500 -28.63 -9.42 11.55
C ALA A 500 -27.36 -9.53 12.41
N ASN A 501 -26.69 -10.68 12.36
CA ASN A 501 -25.43 -10.91 13.06
C ASN A 501 -24.30 -10.04 12.50
N ASP A 502 -24.26 -9.84 11.17
CA ASP A 502 -23.26 -8.99 10.51
C ASP A 502 -23.44 -7.54 10.92
N ARG A 503 -24.68 -7.03 10.92
CA ARG A 503 -24.96 -5.65 11.36
C ARG A 503 -24.52 -5.41 12.80
N ASN A 504 -24.77 -6.37 13.69
CA ASN A 504 -24.32 -6.28 15.08
C ASN A 504 -22.80 -6.37 15.19
N LEU A 505 -22.18 -7.26 14.43
CA LEU A 505 -20.73 -7.49 14.44
C LEU A 505 -19.97 -6.26 13.94
N PHE A 506 -20.37 -5.71 12.80
CA PHE A 506 -19.78 -4.50 12.26
C PHE A 506 -20.26 -3.25 12.98
N ASP A 507 -21.21 -3.36 13.92
CA ASP A 507 -21.89 -2.23 14.56
C ASP A 507 -22.35 -1.19 13.53
N VAL A 508 -23.05 -1.71 12.53
CA VAL A 508 -23.68 -0.93 11.48
C VAL A 508 -25.13 -0.82 11.89
N GLN A 509 -25.38 0.15 12.77
CA GLN A 509 -26.72 0.46 13.23
C GLN A 509 -27.50 1.11 12.08
N GLY A 510 -28.74 0.66 11.87
CA GLY A 510 -29.67 1.33 10.97
C GLY A 510 -29.65 0.87 9.50
N GLU A 511 -30.45 1.57 8.72
CA GLU A 511 -30.63 1.38 7.28
C GLU A 511 -29.44 1.94 6.50
N GLU A 512 -29.28 1.52 5.25
CA GLU A 512 -28.26 2.03 4.36
C GLU A 512 -28.25 3.57 4.27
N GLY A 513 -27.08 4.18 4.10
CA GLY A 513 -26.95 5.65 4.02
C GLY A 513 -26.81 6.38 5.35
N PHE A 514 -26.56 5.67 6.46
CA PHE A 514 -26.36 6.28 7.77
C PHE A 514 -25.26 7.36 7.76
N ILE A 515 -24.07 7.07 7.23
CA ILE A 515 -22.98 8.05 7.20
C ILE A 515 -23.31 9.23 6.28
N ALA A 516 -23.97 8.99 5.15
CA ALA A 516 -24.42 10.08 4.27
C ALA A 516 -25.33 11.06 5.02
N ALA A 517 -26.28 10.56 5.80
CA ALA A 517 -27.18 11.37 6.63
C ALA A 517 -26.43 12.12 7.75
N GLU A 518 -25.56 11.43 8.48
CA GLU A 518 -24.81 12.02 9.60
C GLU A 518 -23.87 13.15 9.13
N VAL A 519 -23.15 12.97 8.02
CA VAL A 519 -22.30 14.06 7.50
C VAL A 519 -23.13 15.22 6.96
N ALA A 520 -24.36 14.98 6.46
CA ALA A 520 -25.27 16.03 6.01
C ALA A 520 -25.88 16.85 7.18
N ASP A 521 -25.94 16.30 8.40
CA ASP A 521 -26.41 17.02 9.58
C ASP A 521 -25.34 17.98 10.15
N PHE A 522 -25.25 19.16 9.54
CA PHE A 522 -24.37 20.24 10.01
C PHE A 522 -24.80 20.85 11.35
N ALA A 523 -25.99 20.52 11.87
CA ALA A 523 -26.42 21.01 13.18
C ALA A 523 -25.93 20.06 14.28
N GLY A 524 -26.08 18.76 14.09
CA GLY A 524 -25.58 17.72 14.99
C GLY A 524 -24.06 17.58 14.98
N HIS A 525 -23.42 17.75 13.81
CA HIS A 525 -22.00 17.44 13.61
C HIS A 525 -21.24 18.62 12.99
N LEU A 526 -20.70 19.48 13.86
CA LEU A 526 -20.06 20.72 13.48
C LEU A 526 -18.65 20.50 12.93
N PHE A 527 -18.28 21.25 11.89
CA PHE A 527 -16.88 21.37 11.48
C PHE A 527 -16.07 22.23 12.47
N PRO A 528 -14.73 22.11 12.49
CA PRO A 528 -13.87 23.06 13.18
C PRO A 528 -14.17 24.49 12.72
N GLU A 529 -14.17 25.44 13.67
CA GLU A 529 -14.51 26.82 13.37
C GLU A 529 -13.60 27.42 12.29
N ASN A 530 -14.19 28.11 11.33
CA ASN A 530 -13.51 28.78 10.22
C ASN A 530 -12.70 27.87 9.28
N LEU A 531 -12.85 26.54 9.35
CA LEU A 531 -12.16 25.63 8.44
C LEU A 531 -12.51 25.96 6.97
N PRO A 532 -11.53 26.33 6.13
CA PRO A 532 -11.75 26.54 4.72
C PRO A 532 -11.90 25.20 3.99
N ILE A 533 -12.97 25.06 3.22
CA ILE A 533 -13.31 23.85 2.47
C ILE A 533 -13.49 24.19 0.99
N GLU A 534 -12.78 23.48 0.12
CA GLU A 534 -12.98 23.51 -1.32
C GLU A 534 -13.53 22.17 -1.83
N VAL A 535 -14.58 22.23 -2.64
CA VAL A 535 -15.25 21.06 -3.23
C VAL A 535 -15.11 21.16 -4.74
N LEU A 536 -14.35 20.23 -5.31
CA LEU A 536 -14.02 20.17 -6.72
C LEU A 536 -14.90 19.11 -7.40
N ILE A 537 -15.84 19.57 -8.20
CA ILE A 537 -16.89 18.78 -8.85
C ILE A 537 -16.46 18.42 -10.27
N GLY A 538 -16.40 17.13 -10.56
CA GLY A 538 -16.15 16.57 -11.88
C GLY A 538 -17.39 16.56 -12.76
N LEU A 539 -17.35 17.25 -13.92
CA LEU A 539 -18.44 17.19 -14.91
C LEU A 539 -17.95 17.17 -16.36
N LEU A 540 -16.65 17.35 -16.62
CA LEU A 540 -16.15 17.54 -17.97
C LEU A 540 -15.44 16.30 -18.48
N ALA A 541 -16.03 15.68 -19.50
CA ALA A 541 -15.38 14.62 -20.28
C ALA A 541 -15.04 15.11 -21.69
N PRO A 542 -13.98 14.58 -22.32
CA PRO A 542 -13.73 14.75 -23.74
C PRO A 542 -14.92 14.25 -24.59
N SER A 543 -15.31 15.04 -25.58
CA SER A 543 -16.36 14.70 -26.54
C SER A 543 -15.89 13.58 -27.48
N LYS A 544 -16.77 12.60 -27.74
CA LYS A 544 -16.51 11.54 -28.73
C LYS A 544 -16.65 12.04 -30.18
N LYS A 545 -17.40 13.11 -30.42
CA LYS A 545 -17.77 13.57 -31.78
C LYS A 545 -16.90 14.72 -32.28
N ASP A 546 -16.38 15.52 -31.37
CA ASP A 546 -15.64 16.75 -31.66
C ASP A 546 -14.37 16.81 -30.81
N SER A 547 -13.39 17.62 -31.20
CA SER A 547 -12.17 17.87 -30.41
C SER A 547 -12.42 18.76 -29.17
N GLY A 548 -13.61 18.67 -28.57
CA GLY A 548 -14.08 19.51 -27.47
C GLY A 548 -14.47 18.70 -26.23
N TYR A 549 -15.11 19.34 -25.26
CA TYR A 549 -15.54 18.72 -23.99
C TYR A 549 -17.06 18.84 -23.86
N ILE A 550 -17.67 17.86 -23.21
CA ILE A 550 -19.10 17.84 -22.90
C ILE A 550 -19.26 17.95 -21.38
N LEU A 551 -20.19 18.78 -20.96
CA LEU A 551 -20.65 18.81 -19.57
C LEU A 551 -21.63 17.67 -19.36
N HIS A 552 -21.23 16.71 -18.55
CA HIS A 552 -22.03 15.57 -18.18
C HIS A 552 -22.86 15.84 -16.92
N PRO A 553 -23.88 15.01 -16.66
CA PRO A 553 -24.68 15.11 -15.45
C PRO A 553 -23.93 14.75 -14.16
N GLY A 554 -22.70 14.24 -14.27
CA GLY A 554 -21.75 13.93 -13.20
C GLY A 554 -20.41 13.54 -13.82
N ASP A 555 -19.57 12.81 -13.08
CA ASP A 555 -18.21 12.46 -13.49
C ASP A 555 -18.05 10.99 -13.95
N GLY A 556 -19.17 10.34 -14.25
CA GLY A 556 -19.21 8.96 -14.72
C GLY A 556 -19.20 7.91 -13.62
N LEU A 557 -19.03 8.30 -12.34
CA LEU A 557 -19.37 7.45 -11.19
C LEU A 557 -20.36 8.14 -10.26
N ILE A 558 -20.13 9.41 -9.94
CA ILE A 558 -20.93 10.21 -9.01
C ILE A 558 -21.65 11.30 -9.79
N THR A 559 -22.96 11.44 -9.56
CA THR A 559 -23.76 12.50 -10.18
C THR A 559 -23.28 13.87 -9.69
N TYR A 560 -23.62 14.93 -10.43
CA TYR A 560 -23.42 16.31 -9.98
C TYR A 560 -23.98 16.53 -8.58
N ASN A 561 -25.19 16.02 -8.32
CA ASN A 561 -25.90 16.15 -7.05
C ASN A 561 -25.24 15.33 -5.93
N GLY A 562 -24.74 14.14 -6.27
CA GLY A 562 -23.92 13.31 -5.39
C GLY A 562 -22.68 14.05 -4.89
N GLN A 563 -22.08 14.85 -5.77
CA GLN A 563 -20.86 15.62 -5.48
C GLN A 563 -21.09 16.96 -4.76
N ARG A 564 -22.32 17.42 -4.60
CA ARG A 564 -22.62 18.69 -3.89
C ARG A 564 -22.35 18.54 -2.41
N PHE A 565 -21.76 19.55 -1.78
CA PHE A 565 -21.36 19.48 -0.38
C PHE A 565 -22.54 19.18 0.57
N SER A 566 -23.73 19.69 0.22
CA SER A 566 -24.95 19.53 1.01
C SER A 566 -26.12 19.11 0.11
N PRO A 567 -26.86 18.05 0.50
CA PRO A 567 -27.92 17.45 -0.31
C PRO A 567 -29.15 18.36 -0.46
N ASP A 568 -29.52 19.10 0.58
CA ASP A 568 -30.70 19.99 0.62
C ASP A 568 -30.66 21.12 -0.42
N TYR A 569 -29.47 21.50 -0.90
CA TYR A 569 -29.30 22.51 -1.95
C TYR A 569 -29.51 21.94 -3.36
N GLY A 570 -30.33 20.91 -3.51
CA GLY A 570 -30.77 20.44 -4.82
C GLY A 570 -32.27 20.25 -4.99
N GLU A 571 -33.11 20.62 -4.01
CA GLU A 571 -34.53 20.26 -4.09
C GLU A 571 -35.32 20.93 -5.23
N ASN A 572 -35.92 20.04 -6.03
CA ASN A 572 -37.28 20.04 -6.57
C ASN A 572 -37.72 21.10 -7.57
N ASP A 573 -36.92 22.11 -7.85
CA ASP A 573 -37.20 23.03 -8.94
C ASP A 573 -36.10 22.92 -10.02
N PRO A 574 -36.33 22.16 -11.11
CA PRO A 574 -35.41 22.15 -12.26
C PRO A 574 -35.22 23.54 -12.88
N ASP A 575 -36.06 24.52 -12.53
CA ASP A 575 -35.89 25.94 -12.87
C ASP A 575 -35.17 26.76 -11.78
N SER A 576 -34.95 26.24 -10.57
CA SER A 576 -34.21 26.95 -9.53
C SER A 576 -32.71 26.95 -9.85
N ASP A 577 -32.20 28.14 -10.14
CA ASP A 577 -30.76 28.41 -10.25
C ASP A 577 -30.13 28.26 -8.85
N ILE A 578 -29.89 27.03 -8.39
CA ILE A 578 -29.18 26.83 -7.13
C ILE A 578 -27.70 27.07 -7.40
N PRO A 579 -27.13 28.20 -6.93
CA PRO A 579 -25.76 28.53 -7.23
C PRO A 579 -24.81 27.54 -6.54
N LEU A 580 -23.65 27.32 -7.16
CA LEU A 580 -22.52 26.69 -6.47
C LEU A 580 -22.24 27.43 -5.16
N LEU A 581 -21.94 26.69 -4.11
CA LEU A 581 -21.59 27.27 -2.83
C LEU A 581 -20.29 28.10 -2.99
N LYS A 582 -20.27 29.36 -2.56
CA LYS A 582 -19.13 30.27 -2.53
C LYS A 582 -19.18 31.15 -1.27
N GLY A 583 -18.27 30.89 -0.34
CA GLY A 583 -18.01 31.72 0.83
C GLY A 583 -18.63 31.18 2.11
N LYS A 584 -19.13 32.07 2.96
CA LYS A 584 -19.65 31.68 4.29
C LYS A 584 -21.11 31.26 4.21
N TYR A 585 -21.39 30.01 4.57
CA TYR A 585 -22.71 29.38 4.57
C TYR A 585 -23.31 29.33 5.97
N PRO A 586 -24.47 29.98 6.19
CA PRO A 586 -25.13 29.93 7.47
C PRO A 586 -25.74 28.54 7.68
N PHE A 587 -25.37 27.90 8.78
CA PHE A 587 -26.04 26.70 9.29
C PHE A 587 -26.58 26.99 10.69
N ARG A 588 -27.58 26.22 11.13
CA ARG A 588 -28.16 26.38 12.47
C ARG A 588 -27.42 25.48 13.44
N LEU A 589 -26.84 26.08 14.48
CA LEU A 589 -26.31 25.37 15.63
C LEU A 589 -27.46 24.78 16.46
N PRO A 590 -27.23 23.73 17.27
CA PRO A 590 -28.26 23.12 18.14
C PRO A 590 -28.92 24.12 19.10
N ASN A 591 -28.20 25.16 19.50
CA ASN A 591 -28.69 26.24 20.37
C ASN A 591 -29.51 27.31 19.61
N GLY A 592 -29.69 27.15 18.29
CA GLY A 592 -30.39 28.08 17.41
C GLY A 592 -29.54 29.24 16.88
N GLU A 593 -28.27 29.35 17.26
CA GLU A 593 -27.35 30.36 16.73
C GLU A 593 -26.95 30.04 15.29
N LYS A 594 -26.53 31.07 14.54
CA LYS A 594 -26.06 30.89 13.16
C LYS A 594 -24.55 30.67 13.16
N GLY A 595 -24.13 29.44 12.86
CA GLY A 595 -22.74 29.14 12.50
C GLY A 595 -22.47 29.50 11.04
N MET A 596 -21.20 29.64 10.64
CA MET A 596 -20.81 29.93 9.27
C MET A 596 -19.74 28.95 8.79
N LEU A 597 -20.03 28.14 7.77
CA LEU A 597 -19.06 27.25 7.09
C LEU A 597 -18.41 27.97 5.92
N ASN A 598 -17.08 27.93 5.78
CA ASN A 598 -16.40 28.54 4.64
C ASN A 598 -16.23 27.50 3.52
N VAL A 599 -17.24 27.36 2.66
CA VAL A 599 -17.26 26.34 1.60
C VAL A 599 -17.24 27.01 0.23
N THR A 600 -16.39 26.51 -0.66
CA THR A 600 -16.38 26.90 -2.06
C THR A 600 -16.48 25.66 -2.95
N GLU A 601 -17.55 25.56 -3.74
CA GLU A 601 -17.75 24.58 -4.78
C GLU A 601 -17.24 25.12 -6.13
N ARG A 602 -16.55 24.29 -6.89
CA ARG A 602 -16.08 24.60 -8.24
C ARG A 602 -16.23 23.40 -9.16
N ILE A 603 -16.64 23.66 -10.40
CA ILE A 603 -16.62 22.64 -11.45
C ILE A 603 -15.22 22.59 -12.05
N LEU A 604 -14.64 21.40 -12.12
CA LEU A 604 -13.34 21.14 -12.71
C LEU A 604 -13.37 21.26 -14.23
N GLY A 605 -12.29 21.80 -14.81
CA GLY A 605 -12.04 22.01 -16.24
C GLY A 605 -12.71 23.25 -16.83
N THR A 606 -13.35 24.09 -16.00
CA THR A 606 -13.99 25.35 -16.44
C THR A 606 -13.54 26.54 -15.59
N ASN A 607 -13.36 27.69 -16.23
CA ASN A 607 -13.13 28.96 -15.52
C ASN A 607 -14.45 29.65 -15.14
N LEU A 608 -15.59 29.08 -15.54
CA LEU A 608 -16.89 29.62 -15.22
C LEU A 608 -17.20 29.35 -13.75
N ASN A 609 -17.03 30.37 -12.91
CA ASN A 609 -17.70 30.47 -11.61
C ASN A 609 -19.21 30.78 -11.76
N SER A 610 -19.79 30.50 -12.93
CA SER A 610 -21.11 31.00 -13.31
C SER A 610 -22.19 30.04 -12.81
N PRO A 611 -23.21 30.53 -12.07
CA PRO A 611 -24.42 29.77 -11.70
C PRO A 611 -25.19 29.18 -12.90
N GLN A 612 -24.78 29.51 -14.13
CA GLN A 612 -25.47 29.16 -15.38
C GLN A 612 -25.08 27.79 -15.94
N LEU A 613 -24.08 27.10 -15.38
CA LEU A 613 -23.76 25.74 -15.80
C LEU A 613 -24.77 24.77 -15.18
N LYS A 614 -25.89 24.56 -15.88
CA LYS A 614 -26.84 23.50 -15.55
C LYS A 614 -26.30 22.18 -16.13
N PRO A 615 -26.03 21.15 -15.31
CA PRO A 615 -25.95 19.79 -15.83
C PRO A 615 -27.27 19.50 -16.57
N TYR A 616 -27.29 18.63 -17.57
CA TYR A 616 -28.46 18.28 -18.40
C TYR A 616 -28.88 19.22 -19.53
N TRP A 617 -28.33 20.44 -19.62
CA TRP A 617 -28.65 21.33 -20.74
C TRP A 617 -27.47 21.33 -21.71
N GLU A 618 -27.66 20.76 -22.90
CA GLU A 618 -26.66 20.75 -23.98
C GLU A 618 -26.53 22.14 -24.61
N PRO A 619 -25.48 22.91 -24.25
CA PRO A 619 -24.70 23.48 -25.31
C PRO A 619 -23.30 22.89 -25.26
N LEU A 620 -22.80 22.46 -26.42
CA LEU A 620 -21.37 22.33 -26.67
C LEU A 620 -20.68 23.56 -26.07
N ILE A 621 -19.88 23.35 -25.02
CA ILE A 621 -19.13 24.44 -24.40
C ILE A 621 -18.05 24.83 -25.42
N ALA A 622 -18.12 26.07 -25.91
CA ALA A 622 -17.14 26.57 -26.85
C ALA A 622 -15.73 26.41 -26.28
N ALA A 623 -14.78 25.93 -27.09
CA ALA A 623 -13.40 25.64 -26.66
C ALA A 623 -12.70 26.82 -25.96
N SER A 624 -13.14 28.06 -26.21
CA SER A 624 -12.66 29.28 -25.54
C SER A 624 -13.03 29.40 -24.06
N VAL A 625 -14.01 28.64 -23.58
CA VAL A 625 -14.47 28.63 -22.19
C VAL A 625 -13.66 27.64 -21.35
N LEU A 626 -13.02 26.68 -22.01
CA LEU A 626 -12.20 25.66 -21.38
C LEU A 626 -10.82 26.23 -21.06
N SER A 627 -10.48 26.26 -19.77
CA SER A 627 -9.08 26.30 -19.31
C SER A 627 -8.43 24.97 -19.74
N PRO A 628 -7.12 24.87 -20.03
CA PRO A 628 -6.52 23.78 -20.82
C PRO A 628 -7.06 22.37 -20.49
N PRO A 629 -7.11 21.48 -21.51
CA PRO A 629 -8.05 20.37 -21.74
C PRO A 629 -8.21 19.25 -20.68
N ASN A 630 -7.80 19.42 -19.43
CA ASN A 630 -7.81 18.31 -18.48
C ASN A 630 -8.95 18.48 -17.48
N GLY A 631 -10.16 18.16 -17.93
CA GLY A 631 -11.30 17.92 -17.05
C GLY A 631 -11.06 16.71 -16.15
N TYR A 632 -11.91 16.55 -15.13
CA TYR A 632 -11.86 15.40 -14.23
C TYR A 632 -13.05 14.48 -14.49
N TRP A 633 -12.79 13.18 -14.47
CA TRP A 633 -13.75 12.11 -14.71
C TRP A 633 -13.32 10.85 -13.95
N HIS A 634 -14.20 10.26 -13.12
CA HIS A 634 -13.82 9.15 -12.24
C HIS A 634 -13.47 7.85 -12.95
N SER A 635 -14.08 7.58 -14.11
CA SER A 635 -13.80 6.33 -14.83
C SER A 635 -13.93 6.53 -16.33
N TYR A 636 -12.81 6.49 -17.05
CA TYR A 636 -12.82 6.60 -18.51
C TYR A 636 -13.23 5.27 -19.19
N GLY A 637 -14.40 4.74 -18.83
CA GLY A 637 -15.02 3.60 -19.51
C GLY A 637 -15.00 2.28 -18.74
N SER A 638 -16.12 1.96 -18.07
CA SER A 638 -16.52 0.57 -18.03
C SER A 638 -16.80 0.11 -19.47
N THR A 639 -16.06 -0.91 -19.91
CA THR A 639 -16.15 -1.50 -21.26
C THR A 639 -17.52 -2.09 -21.59
N LEU A 640 -18.41 -2.22 -20.60
CA LEU A 640 -19.72 -2.83 -20.72
C LEU A 640 -20.74 -1.98 -21.51
N PHE A 641 -20.54 -0.66 -21.64
CA PHE A 641 -21.51 0.22 -22.31
C PHE A 641 -20.92 1.16 -23.36
N HIS A 642 -19.64 1.05 -23.69
CA HIS A 642 -18.97 1.94 -24.65
C HIS A 642 -18.24 1.20 -25.78
N ASP A 643 -18.54 1.65 -27.00
CA ASP A 643 -18.02 1.14 -28.27
C ASP A 643 -16.50 0.94 -28.24
N SER A 644 -16.08 -0.27 -28.57
CA SER A 644 -14.74 -0.88 -28.52
C SER A 644 -13.57 -0.13 -29.19
N LYS A 645 -13.77 1.08 -29.72
CA LYS A 645 -12.81 1.77 -30.62
C LYS A 645 -11.85 2.76 -29.94
N LEU A 646 -11.94 3.00 -28.63
CA LEU A 646 -11.04 3.89 -27.87
C LEU A 646 -10.12 3.13 -26.88
N LYS A 647 -9.87 1.84 -27.13
CA LYS A 647 -9.27 0.88 -26.18
C LYS A 647 -7.77 1.01 -25.83
N ASN A 648 -7.02 2.04 -26.24
CA ASN A 648 -5.56 1.88 -26.39
C ASN A 648 -4.63 2.92 -25.74
N THR A 649 -4.92 3.38 -24.53
CA THR A 649 -3.86 3.90 -23.64
C THR A 649 -3.97 3.11 -22.34
N GLY A 650 -3.05 2.16 -22.13
CA GLY A 650 -3.08 1.16 -21.06
C GLY A 650 -2.86 1.69 -19.65
N ASN A 651 -3.32 2.90 -19.36
CA ASN A 651 -3.34 3.47 -18.02
C ASN A 651 -4.68 3.05 -17.37
N SER A 652 -4.65 2.59 -16.14
CA SER A 652 -5.87 2.13 -15.45
C SER A 652 -6.91 3.25 -15.41
N LEU A 653 -8.20 2.87 -15.35
CA LEU A 653 -9.34 3.81 -15.40
C LEU A 653 -9.31 4.94 -14.35
N TYR A 654 -8.46 4.81 -13.33
CA TYR A 654 -8.23 5.76 -12.25
C TYR A 654 -7.07 6.74 -12.53
N GLU A 655 -6.06 6.34 -13.32
CA GLU A 655 -4.82 7.11 -13.52
C GLU A 655 -5.08 8.43 -14.26
N ALA A 656 -5.93 8.46 -15.29
CA ALA A 656 -6.13 9.65 -16.11
C ALA A 656 -6.81 10.83 -15.38
N ALA A 657 -7.48 10.60 -14.25
CA ALA A 657 -8.23 11.65 -13.55
C ALA A 657 -7.33 12.61 -12.77
N LEU A 658 -6.20 12.12 -12.28
CA LEU A 658 -5.28 12.85 -11.40
C LEU A 658 -3.85 12.91 -11.96
N GLU A 659 -3.54 12.14 -13.02
CA GLU A 659 -2.25 12.19 -13.70
C GLU A 659 -1.94 13.57 -14.29
N CYS A 660 -0.77 14.08 -13.98
CA CYS A 660 -0.17 15.17 -14.72
C CYS A 660 0.45 14.60 -16.00
N ALA A 661 -0.02 15.02 -17.17
CA ALA A 661 0.58 14.60 -18.44
C ALA A 661 2.10 14.84 -18.44
N ASP A 662 2.84 13.92 -19.06
CA ASP A 662 4.31 13.98 -19.18
C ASP A 662 4.81 15.38 -19.58
N GLY A 663 5.51 16.04 -18.66
CA GLY A 663 6.06 17.37 -18.88
C GLY A 663 6.40 18.14 -17.60
N PRO A 664 7.05 19.31 -17.74
CA PRO A 664 7.42 20.16 -16.60
C PRO A 664 6.24 20.96 -16.03
N VAL A 665 5.08 20.96 -16.68
CA VAL A 665 3.90 21.73 -16.25
C VAL A 665 2.70 20.79 -16.21
N CYS A 666 2.20 20.51 -15.00
CA CYS A 666 0.96 19.79 -14.83
C CYS A 666 -0.24 20.64 -15.26
N THR A 667 -0.98 20.16 -16.27
CA THR A 667 -2.16 20.84 -16.81
C THR A 667 -3.49 20.30 -16.25
N ASN A 668 -3.45 19.24 -15.43
CA ASN A 668 -4.61 18.69 -14.74
C ASN A 668 -5.33 19.79 -13.93
N ASP A 669 -6.64 19.97 -14.12
CA ASP A 669 -7.36 21.05 -13.43
C ASP A 669 -7.44 20.83 -11.92
N ALA A 670 -7.62 19.59 -11.46
CA ALA A 670 -7.64 19.29 -10.03
C ALA A 670 -6.32 19.69 -9.37
N TYR A 671 -5.17 19.33 -9.98
CA TYR A 671 -3.85 19.79 -9.53
C TYR A 671 -3.76 21.31 -9.48
N ARG A 672 -4.12 22.01 -10.56
CA ARG A 672 -4.04 23.48 -10.61
C ARG A 672 -4.90 24.14 -9.54
N ARG A 673 -6.07 23.58 -9.23
CA ARG A 673 -6.97 24.07 -8.18
C ARG A 673 -6.38 23.83 -6.79
N VAL A 674 -5.92 22.62 -6.49
CA VAL A 674 -5.24 22.29 -5.23
C VAL A 674 -4.01 23.18 -5.04
N LYS A 675 -3.17 23.32 -6.07
CA LYS A 675 -2.03 24.25 -6.07
C LYS A 675 -2.46 25.68 -5.75
N ALA A 676 -3.44 26.22 -6.47
CA ALA A 676 -3.90 27.59 -6.25
C ALA A 676 -4.54 27.79 -4.87
N TRP A 677 -5.19 26.76 -4.33
CA TRP A 677 -5.75 26.73 -2.99
C TRP A 677 -4.67 26.77 -1.92
N LEU A 678 -3.66 25.91 -2.06
CA LEU A 678 -2.49 25.89 -1.18
C LEU A 678 -1.70 27.20 -1.26
N GLU A 679 -1.53 27.79 -2.44
CA GLU A 679 -0.82 29.06 -2.62
C GLU A 679 -1.63 30.31 -2.20
N ALA A 680 -2.93 30.18 -1.90
CA ALA A 680 -3.76 31.32 -1.53
C ALA A 680 -3.36 31.92 -0.16
N ASP A 681 -3.48 33.24 -0.01
CA ASP A 681 -3.17 33.95 1.24
C ASP A 681 -3.89 33.30 2.45
N GLY A 682 -3.10 32.88 3.45
CA GLY A 682 -3.57 32.13 4.63
C GLY A 682 -3.37 30.61 4.56
N HIS A 683 -2.93 30.09 3.42
CA HIS A 683 -2.58 28.68 3.18
C HIS A 683 -1.18 28.49 2.58
N ALA A 684 -0.57 29.57 2.07
CA ALA A 684 0.79 29.54 1.56
C ALA A 684 1.72 29.04 2.67
N ALA A 685 2.61 28.10 2.31
CA ALA A 685 3.67 27.63 3.19
C ALA A 685 4.37 28.86 3.76
N ASP A 686 4.07 29.17 5.01
CA ASP A 686 4.73 30.27 5.68
C ASP A 686 6.20 29.84 5.75
N ASP A 687 7.10 30.66 5.23
CA ASP A 687 8.55 30.54 5.42
C ASP A 687 8.91 30.59 6.93
N SER A 688 7.91 30.62 7.83
CA SER A 688 7.99 30.48 9.27
C SER A 688 8.73 29.22 9.67
N PHE A 689 10.04 29.42 9.76
CA PHE A 689 10.80 29.27 10.99
C PHE A 689 10.38 28.01 11.75
N ILE A 690 10.78 26.85 11.23
CA ILE A 690 11.04 25.72 12.12
C ILE A 690 11.96 26.29 13.19
N PRO A 691 11.51 26.41 14.45
CA PRO A 691 12.34 27.02 15.46
C PRO A 691 13.62 26.22 15.48
N THR A 692 14.76 26.89 15.28
CA THR A 692 16.04 26.18 15.30
C THR A 692 16.64 26.30 16.68
N ILE A 693 17.29 25.24 17.11
CA ILE A 693 18.07 25.21 18.32
C ILE A 693 19.53 24.97 17.94
N THR A 694 20.43 25.76 18.50
CA THR A 694 21.84 25.66 18.15
C THR A 694 22.50 24.55 18.97
N ALA A 695 22.75 23.40 18.35
CA ALA A 695 23.57 22.35 18.92
C ALA A 695 25.05 22.69 18.89
N THR A 696 25.70 22.50 20.03
CA THR A 696 27.14 22.67 20.19
C THR A 696 27.75 21.41 20.80
N VAL A 697 28.63 20.76 20.05
CA VAL A 697 29.41 19.60 20.52
C VAL A 697 30.90 19.89 20.40
N LYS A 698 31.66 19.44 21.39
CA LYS A 698 33.12 19.47 21.39
C LYS A 698 33.66 18.05 21.39
N VAL A 699 34.58 17.75 20.48
CA VAL A 699 35.21 16.45 20.32
C VAL A 699 36.71 16.59 20.56
N VAL A 700 37.23 15.81 21.50
CA VAL A 700 38.65 15.83 21.86
C VAL A 700 39.18 14.42 22.05
N ASP A 701 40.48 14.25 21.88
CA ASP A 701 41.20 13.03 22.23
C ASP A 701 41.12 12.80 23.75
N ALA A 702 40.75 11.59 24.17
CA ALA A 702 40.55 11.26 25.57
C ALA A 702 41.84 11.34 26.41
N LYS A 703 43.00 11.11 25.79
CA LYS A 703 44.33 11.06 26.42
C LYS A 703 45.04 12.41 26.37
N THR A 704 45.21 13.00 25.19
CA THR A 704 45.95 14.27 25.03
C THR A 704 45.08 15.48 25.37
N LYS A 705 43.76 15.34 25.28
CA LYS A 705 42.77 16.43 25.38
C LYS A 705 42.84 17.43 24.23
N ASP A 706 43.60 17.10 23.18
CA ASP A 706 43.67 17.91 21.97
C ASP A 706 42.36 17.82 21.18
N PRO A 707 41.93 18.91 20.52
CA PRO A 707 40.76 18.89 19.65
C PRO A 707 40.94 17.95 18.46
N ILE A 708 39.86 17.26 18.06
CA ILE A 708 39.85 16.40 16.87
C ILE A 708 39.13 17.15 15.74
N GLU A 709 39.90 17.64 14.76
CA GLU A 709 39.38 18.22 13.52
C GLU A 709 38.85 17.11 12.59
N GLY A 710 37.75 17.39 11.89
CA GLY A 710 37.18 16.44 10.93
C GLY A 710 36.44 15.26 11.57
N ALA A 711 36.18 15.30 12.87
CA ALA A 711 35.31 14.33 13.52
C ALA A 711 33.87 14.50 13.01
N GLU A 712 33.30 13.42 12.52
CA GLU A 712 31.95 13.36 12.00
C GLU A 712 30.94 13.26 13.14
N VAL A 713 29.91 14.08 13.12
CA VAL A 713 28.87 14.17 14.14
C VAL A 713 27.49 13.98 13.52
N PHE A 714 26.70 13.11 14.15
CA PHE A 714 25.29 12.88 13.87
C PHE A 714 24.44 13.35 15.04
N PHE A 715 23.44 14.18 14.77
CA PHE A 715 22.45 14.57 15.77
C PHE A 715 21.14 13.82 15.54
N ALA A 716 20.52 13.35 16.62
CA ALA A 716 19.20 12.74 16.62
C ALA A 716 18.35 13.22 17.79
N ALA A 717 17.06 13.45 17.58
CA ALA A 717 16.08 13.70 18.63
C ALA A 717 15.34 12.37 18.93
N ARG A 718 15.40 11.90 20.18
CA ARG A 718 14.82 10.64 20.73
C ARG A 718 14.15 9.69 19.70
N GLY A 719 14.87 8.64 19.29
CA GLY A 719 14.33 7.54 18.49
C GLY A 719 14.35 7.79 16.98
N ASP A 720 15.55 7.81 16.41
CA ASP A 720 15.79 7.33 15.03
C ASP A 720 15.70 8.31 13.86
N VAL A 721 15.31 9.58 14.07
CA VAL A 721 15.44 10.58 12.99
C VAL A 721 16.82 11.24 13.02
N ILE A 722 17.68 10.86 12.07
CA ILE A 722 18.96 11.53 11.81
C ILE A 722 18.65 12.92 11.25
N LEU A 723 18.94 13.97 12.02
CA LEU A 723 18.62 15.34 11.62
C LEU A 723 19.68 15.92 10.69
N GLU A 724 20.96 15.60 10.89
CA GLU A 724 22.05 16.15 10.08
C GLU A 724 23.41 15.45 10.29
N ARG A 725 24.26 15.45 9.24
CA ARG A 725 25.66 14.99 9.23
C ARG A 725 26.63 16.15 8.97
N ARG A 726 27.61 16.38 9.87
CA ARG A 726 28.64 17.45 9.75
C ARG A 726 29.96 17.04 10.38
N TYR A 727 31.01 17.83 10.13
CA TYR A 727 32.36 17.61 10.64
C TYR A 727 32.78 18.73 11.60
N THR A 728 33.56 18.40 12.63
CA THR A 728 34.17 19.39 13.54
C THR A 728 35.23 20.22 12.85
N GLY A 729 35.36 21.48 13.27
CA GLY A 729 36.44 22.37 12.82
C GLY A 729 37.79 22.10 13.52
N PRO A 730 38.81 22.93 13.24
CA PRO A 730 40.15 22.81 13.82
C PRO A 730 40.22 22.86 15.35
N ASP A 731 39.20 23.43 16.00
CA ASP A 731 39.08 23.51 17.46
C ASP A 731 38.30 22.32 18.07
N GLY A 732 37.97 21.32 17.25
CA GLY A 732 37.19 20.14 17.63
C GLY A 732 35.73 20.48 17.93
N MET A 733 35.27 21.70 17.61
CA MET A 733 33.91 22.12 17.84
C MET A 733 33.07 21.95 16.58
N LEU A 734 31.80 21.59 16.78
CA LEU A 734 30.76 21.73 15.78
C LEU A 734 29.62 22.53 16.42
N LYS A 735 29.25 23.63 15.77
CA LYS A 735 28.09 24.46 16.11
C LYS A 735 27.11 24.45 14.94
N ARG A 736 25.88 24.01 15.17
CA ARG A 736 24.89 23.82 14.11
C ARG A 736 23.48 24.14 14.57
N ALA A 737 22.71 24.82 13.73
CA ALA A 737 21.28 24.99 13.94
C ALA A 737 20.57 23.67 13.57
N LEU A 738 19.86 23.08 14.52
CA LEU A 738 19.03 21.89 14.33
C LEU A 738 17.55 22.28 14.43
N PRO A 739 16.63 21.53 13.81
CA PRO A 739 15.20 21.64 14.11
C PRO A 739 14.94 21.45 15.61
N PHE A 740 14.14 22.32 16.21
CA PHE A 740 13.71 22.20 17.61
C PHE A 740 12.55 21.22 17.73
N SER A 741 12.70 20.26 18.64
CA SER A 741 11.64 19.33 19.06
C SER A 741 11.36 19.59 20.53
N GLN A 742 10.10 19.70 20.92
CA GLN A 742 9.70 20.05 22.28
C GLN A 742 9.83 18.89 23.26
N ASN A 743 10.35 19.13 24.47
CA ASN A 743 10.42 18.14 25.54
C ASN A 743 11.20 16.85 25.18
N VAL A 744 12.22 16.97 24.32
CA VAL A 744 13.01 15.84 23.80
C VAL A 744 14.48 15.94 24.21
N LEU A 745 15.09 14.80 24.53
CA LEU A 745 16.53 14.67 24.69
C LEU A 745 17.19 14.41 23.32
N TYR A 746 18.19 15.23 22.97
CA TYR A 746 18.96 15.02 21.76
C TYR A 746 20.17 14.15 22.07
N SER A 747 20.60 13.34 21.10
CA SER A 747 21.85 12.59 21.18
C SER A 747 22.78 12.98 20.03
N ALA A 748 24.07 13.01 20.31
CA ALA A 748 25.14 13.24 19.36
C ALA A 748 26.03 11.99 19.29
N SER A 749 26.07 11.33 18.14
CA SER A 749 26.98 10.23 17.84
C SER A 749 28.16 10.76 17.04
N VAL A 750 29.38 10.48 17.48
CA VAL A 750 30.62 11.05 16.94
C VAL A 750 31.56 9.95 16.49
N PHE A 751 32.13 10.13 15.30
CA PHE A 751 33.07 9.23 14.66
C PHE A 751 34.30 10.01 14.20
N ALA A 752 35.49 9.47 14.41
CA ALA A 752 36.73 10.03 13.85
C ALA A 752 37.66 8.89 13.48
N ASN A 753 38.39 9.04 12.37
CA ASN A 753 39.37 8.05 11.92
C ASN A 753 40.44 7.83 13.00
N GLY A 754 40.70 6.56 13.33
CA GLY A 754 41.61 6.19 14.42
C GLY A 754 40.99 6.17 15.83
N TYR A 755 39.72 6.54 16.00
CA TYR A 755 39.06 6.57 17.31
C TYR A 755 37.88 5.60 17.46
N ARG A 756 37.58 5.19 18.70
CA ARG A 756 36.29 4.55 19.02
C ARG A 756 35.18 5.60 18.96
N SER A 757 34.02 5.26 18.40
CA SER A 757 32.88 6.19 18.36
C SER A 757 32.41 6.54 19.77
N GLY A 758 31.93 7.76 19.94
CA GLY A 758 31.36 8.25 21.19
C GLY A 758 29.90 8.64 20.97
N ARG A 759 29.05 8.38 21.97
CA ARG A 759 27.68 8.89 22.01
C ARG A 759 27.48 9.68 23.29
N VAL A 760 26.88 10.86 23.17
CA VAL A 760 26.50 11.68 24.32
C VAL A 760 25.10 12.24 24.11
N ASP A 761 24.37 12.40 25.20
CA ASP A 761 23.08 13.09 25.18
C ASP A 761 23.26 14.57 25.54
N SER A 762 22.30 15.41 25.13
CA SER A 762 22.24 16.81 25.54
C SER A 762 22.12 16.89 27.06
N LYS A 763 22.66 17.95 27.67
CA LYS A 763 22.67 18.09 29.15
C LYS A 763 21.28 18.09 29.79
N SER A 764 20.25 18.48 29.03
CA SER A 764 18.86 18.50 29.43
C SER A 764 17.99 18.20 28.20
N PRO A 765 16.75 17.72 28.40
CA PRO A 765 15.74 17.79 27.36
C PRO A 765 15.47 19.25 26.99
N THR A 766 14.99 19.47 25.76
CA THR A 766 14.44 20.76 25.37
C THR A 766 13.20 21.11 26.20
N GLY A 767 12.89 22.40 26.31
CA GLY A 767 11.63 22.86 26.88
C GLY A 767 10.46 22.77 25.88
N SER A 768 9.40 23.50 26.17
CA SER A 768 8.24 23.67 25.28
C SER A 768 8.53 24.68 24.15
N THR A 769 9.56 25.52 24.33
CA THR A 769 10.00 26.53 23.37
C THR A 769 11.53 26.58 23.29
N PRO A 770 12.15 27.05 22.19
CA PRO A 770 13.60 27.21 22.12
C PRO A 770 14.16 28.14 23.21
N ASP A 771 13.38 29.16 23.58
CA ASP A 771 13.75 30.18 24.57
C ASP A 771 13.98 29.57 25.96
N GLU A 772 13.29 28.48 26.30
CA GLU A 772 13.50 27.75 27.57
C GLU A 772 14.89 27.06 27.65
N THR A 773 15.61 26.96 26.53
CA THR A 773 16.97 26.43 26.45
C THR A 773 18.02 27.49 26.09
N ASP A 774 17.67 28.78 26.18
CA ASP A 774 18.46 29.89 25.63
C ASP A 774 18.77 29.72 24.12
N GLY A 775 17.99 28.90 23.41
CA GLY A 775 18.22 28.52 22.01
C GLY A 775 19.46 27.66 21.76
N VAL A 776 20.04 27.02 22.79
CA VAL A 776 21.29 26.25 22.67
C VAL A 776 21.18 24.84 23.29
N LEU A 777 21.43 23.82 22.47
CA LEU A 777 21.70 22.46 22.96
C LEU A 777 23.20 22.32 23.24
N SER A 778 23.55 22.26 24.52
CA SER A 778 24.91 21.95 24.95
C SER A 778 25.05 20.45 25.18
N PHE A 779 25.95 19.82 24.43
CA PHE A 779 26.38 18.45 24.68
C PHE A 779 27.61 18.45 25.62
N PRO A 780 27.79 17.43 26.46
CA PRO A 780 29.08 17.17 27.10
C PRO A 780 30.20 17.07 26.06
N THR A 781 31.44 17.39 26.47
CA THR A 781 32.60 17.12 25.61
C THR A 781 32.71 15.63 25.36
N VAL A 782 32.76 15.24 24.09
CA VAL A 782 32.96 13.85 23.66
C VAL A 782 34.44 13.57 23.68
N PHE A 783 34.86 12.69 24.59
CA PHE A 783 36.24 12.20 24.67
C PHE A 783 36.34 10.93 23.86
N LEU A 784 36.91 11.01 22.67
CA LEU A 784 37.15 9.84 21.86
C LEU A 784 38.44 9.17 22.34
N GLN A 785 38.36 7.91 22.74
CA GLN A 785 39.55 7.14 23.10
C GLN A 785 40.27 6.76 21.81
N ASP A 786 41.52 7.21 21.71
CA ASP A 786 42.48 6.74 20.72
C ASP A 786 42.61 5.24 20.91
N PHE A 787 42.02 4.49 19.99
CA PHE A 787 42.11 3.04 20.01
C PHE A 787 43.27 2.74 19.08
N VAL A 788 44.29 2.03 19.57
CA VAL A 788 45.24 1.39 18.68
C VAL A 788 44.46 0.29 17.97
N PHE A 789 43.73 0.66 16.90
CA PHE A 789 43.10 -0.33 16.05
C PHE A 789 44.20 -1.27 15.61
N GLY A 790 43.95 -2.58 15.78
CA GLY A 790 44.74 -3.58 15.08
C GLY A 790 44.71 -3.20 13.61
N ARG A 791 45.89 -2.99 13.02
CA ARG A 791 46.06 -2.95 11.58
C ARG A 791 45.38 -4.19 11.00
N GLY A 792 44.35 -3.99 10.19
CA GLY A 792 43.58 -5.06 9.57
C GLY A 792 44.14 -5.46 8.22
N GLU A 793 43.64 -6.57 7.69
CA GLU A 793 43.83 -6.98 6.30
C GLU A 793 42.49 -6.86 5.57
N LEU A 794 42.45 -6.12 4.46
CA LEU A 794 41.32 -6.12 3.54
C LEU A 794 41.68 -7.00 2.35
N LYS A 795 40.86 -8.01 2.07
CA LYS A 795 40.97 -8.82 0.86
C LYS A 795 39.78 -8.51 -0.04
N ALA A 796 40.01 -8.16 -1.30
CA ALA A 796 38.95 -8.00 -2.30
C ALA A 796 39.08 -9.11 -3.35
N ARG A 797 38.05 -9.97 -3.48
CA ARG A 797 38.01 -11.05 -4.46
C ARG A 797 37.23 -10.59 -5.70
N ILE A 798 37.89 -10.59 -6.85
CA ILE A 798 37.36 -10.02 -8.09
C ILE A 798 36.91 -11.14 -9.03
N LEU A 799 35.61 -11.17 -9.34
CA LEU A 799 34.98 -12.16 -10.19
C LEU A 799 34.43 -11.54 -11.48
N ARG A 800 34.40 -12.31 -12.57
CA ARG A 800 33.77 -11.91 -13.83
C ARG A 800 32.24 -12.09 -13.75
N ALA A 801 31.53 -10.97 -13.89
CA ALA A 801 30.07 -10.95 -13.98
C ALA A 801 29.54 -11.96 -15.01
N GLY A 802 28.53 -12.74 -14.61
CA GLY A 802 27.87 -13.78 -15.44
C GLY A 802 28.55 -15.16 -15.43
N SER A 803 29.83 -15.26 -15.07
CA SER A 803 30.55 -16.55 -15.03
C SER A 803 31.07 -16.94 -13.66
N ASN A 804 31.21 -15.98 -12.74
CA ASN A 804 31.87 -16.13 -11.44
C ASN A 804 33.32 -16.64 -11.52
N GLU A 805 33.98 -16.53 -12.69
CA GLU A 805 35.41 -16.82 -12.85
C GLU A 805 36.26 -15.76 -12.14
N GLU A 806 37.29 -16.19 -11.41
CA GLU A 806 38.26 -15.31 -10.77
C GLU A 806 39.09 -14.54 -11.82
N LEU A 807 39.30 -13.25 -11.57
CA LEU A 807 40.03 -12.37 -12.49
C LEU A 807 41.41 -12.02 -11.92
N GLU A 808 42.45 -12.69 -12.41
CA GLU A 808 43.86 -12.36 -12.15
C GLU A 808 44.28 -11.05 -12.85
N GLY A 809 45.21 -10.29 -12.28
CA GLY A 809 45.80 -9.12 -12.94
C GLY A 809 44.91 -7.88 -12.99
N VAL A 810 43.91 -7.78 -12.11
CA VAL A 810 43.11 -6.56 -11.88
C VAL A 810 43.89 -5.64 -10.95
N SER A 811 44.12 -4.40 -11.35
CA SER A 811 44.66 -3.36 -10.47
C SER A 811 43.57 -2.90 -9.51
N CYS A 812 43.81 -3.04 -8.21
CA CYS A 812 42.92 -2.62 -7.14
C CYS A 812 43.58 -1.48 -6.36
N THR A 813 43.03 -0.27 -6.45
CA THR A 813 43.53 0.90 -5.72
C THR A 813 42.55 1.25 -4.61
N LEU A 814 42.97 1.07 -3.36
CA LEU A 814 42.25 1.46 -2.16
C LEU A 814 42.69 2.87 -1.75
N THR A 815 41.78 3.83 -1.81
CA THR A 815 42.00 5.23 -1.43
C THR A 815 41.30 5.52 -0.10
N ALA A 816 42.05 5.89 0.92
CA ALA A 816 41.49 6.37 2.18
C ALA A 816 40.87 7.76 2.02
N THR A 817 40.00 8.13 2.96
CA THR A 817 39.34 9.46 3.00
C THR A 817 40.31 10.64 3.14
N ASP A 818 41.51 10.41 3.68
CA ASP A 818 42.60 11.40 3.75
C ASP A 818 43.42 11.49 2.44
N GLY A 819 43.08 10.68 1.43
CA GLY A 819 43.75 10.62 0.14
C GLY A 819 44.93 9.65 0.08
N ALA A 820 45.24 8.92 1.16
CA ALA A 820 46.28 7.89 1.10
C ALA A 820 45.84 6.73 0.20
N GLU A 821 46.70 6.34 -0.76
CA GLU A 821 46.39 5.26 -1.70
C GLU A 821 47.30 4.04 -1.47
N GLN A 822 46.69 2.86 -1.51
CA GLN A 822 47.38 1.58 -1.63
C GLN A 822 46.93 0.92 -2.93
N THR A 823 47.86 0.37 -3.72
CA THR A 823 47.51 -0.32 -4.97
C THR A 823 48.08 -1.72 -4.97
N GLU A 824 47.21 -2.68 -5.22
CA GLU A 824 47.50 -4.10 -5.31
C GLU A 824 47.06 -4.64 -6.66
N THR A 825 47.56 -5.82 -7.03
CA THR A 825 47.11 -6.53 -8.24
C THR A 825 46.53 -7.87 -7.83
N SER A 826 45.37 -8.23 -8.37
CA SER A 826 44.73 -9.49 -8.01
C SER A 826 45.58 -10.70 -8.42
N ASP A 827 45.70 -11.65 -7.51
CA ASP A 827 46.39 -12.93 -7.73
C ASP A 827 45.57 -13.89 -8.64
N ASP A 828 46.05 -15.11 -8.83
CA ASP A 828 45.40 -16.15 -9.63
C ASP A 828 44.05 -16.61 -9.06
N ALA A 829 43.79 -16.34 -7.78
CA ALA A 829 42.48 -16.50 -7.14
C ALA A 829 41.60 -15.24 -7.24
N GLY A 830 42.04 -14.23 -8.01
CA GLY A 830 41.35 -12.96 -8.16
C GLY A 830 41.40 -12.09 -6.91
N ILE A 831 42.32 -12.31 -5.97
CA ILE A 831 42.35 -11.60 -4.68
C ILE A 831 43.37 -10.45 -4.70
N CYS A 832 42.91 -9.24 -4.39
CA CYS A 832 43.74 -8.10 -4.01
C CYS A 832 43.86 -8.02 -2.49
N ARG A 833 45.07 -7.96 -1.93
CA ARG A 833 45.31 -7.99 -0.48
C ARG A 833 45.95 -6.70 0.02
N PHE A 834 45.20 -5.90 0.76
CA PHE A 834 45.68 -4.69 1.41
C PHE A 834 46.04 -5.01 2.86
N GLU A 835 47.33 -5.03 3.15
CA GLU A 835 47.81 -5.20 4.52
C GLU A 835 47.82 -3.85 5.26
N THR A 836 47.60 -3.90 6.57
CA THR A 836 47.70 -2.73 7.45
C THR A 836 46.66 -1.63 7.23
N VAL A 837 45.48 -2.00 6.74
CA VAL A 837 44.34 -1.10 6.62
C VAL A 837 43.88 -0.68 8.02
N ILE A 838 43.81 0.62 8.25
CA ILE A 838 43.30 1.18 9.51
C ILE A 838 41.78 1.29 9.42
N LYS A 839 41.09 1.26 10.56
CA LYS A 839 39.65 1.54 10.58
C LYS A 839 39.38 2.91 9.94
N GLY A 840 38.49 2.96 8.96
CA GLY A 840 38.15 4.19 8.26
C GLY A 840 37.26 3.94 7.04
N SER A 841 36.94 5.01 6.33
CA SER A 841 36.22 4.95 5.05
C SER A 841 37.20 5.01 3.89
N TYR A 842 36.96 4.18 2.88
CA TYR A 842 37.83 4.00 1.72
C TYR A 842 37.02 4.01 0.40
N SER A 843 37.69 4.23 -0.72
CA SER A 843 37.16 3.99 -2.06
C SER A 843 38.06 2.98 -2.77
N LEU A 844 37.50 1.88 -3.27
CA LEU A 844 38.21 0.84 -4.01
C LEU A 844 37.96 1.01 -5.50
N ARG A 845 39.03 1.36 -6.24
CA ARG A 845 39.02 1.50 -7.70
C ARG A 845 39.62 0.26 -8.35
N LEU A 846 38.91 -0.33 -9.29
CA LEU A 846 39.36 -1.50 -10.05
C LEU A 846 39.65 -1.11 -11.50
N GLY A 847 40.78 -1.59 -12.03
CA GLY A 847 41.18 -1.39 -13.42
C GLY A 847 41.84 -2.62 -14.03
N LYS A 848 41.34 -3.06 -15.19
CA LYS A 848 41.96 -4.13 -15.99
C LYS A 848 41.78 -3.83 -17.48
N LEU A 849 42.83 -4.03 -18.27
CA LEU A 849 42.76 -3.81 -19.72
C LEU A 849 41.69 -4.73 -20.34
N GLY A 850 40.77 -4.14 -21.11
CA GLY A 850 39.63 -4.87 -21.69
C GLY A 850 38.39 -4.96 -20.81
N TYR A 851 38.42 -4.37 -19.60
CA TYR A 851 37.27 -4.23 -18.70
C TYR A 851 36.99 -2.75 -18.43
N LEU A 852 35.73 -2.41 -18.14
CA LEU A 852 35.37 -1.07 -17.68
C LEU A 852 35.94 -0.87 -16.26
N GLY A 853 36.51 0.30 -16.01
CA GLY A 853 36.93 0.68 -14.66
C GLY A 853 35.71 0.91 -13.77
N VAL A 854 35.77 0.44 -12.53
CA VAL A 854 34.68 0.58 -11.54
C VAL A 854 35.25 1.09 -10.23
N SER A 855 34.44 1.82 -9.46
CA SER A 855 34.80 2.40 -8.17
C SER A 855 33.72 2.06 -7.15
N TYR A 856 34.12 1.62 -5.96
CA TYR A 856 33.23 1.27 -4.86
C TYR A 856 33.58 2.11 -3.63
N ASP A 857 32.60 2.71 -2.98
CA ASP A 857 32.81 3.37 -1.70
C ASP A 857 32.55 2.39 -0.55
N LEU A 858 33.53 2.27 0.33
CA LEU A 858 33.56 1.36 1.49
C LEU A 858 33.49 2.19 2.78
N PRO A 859 32.29 2.61 3.22
CA PRO A 859 32.14 3.38 4.44
C PRO A 859 32.41 2.52 5.67
N ASN A 860 33.16 3.05 6.64
CA ASN A 860 33.31 2.49 7.99
C ASN A 860 33.82 1.03 8.07
N LEU A 861 34.91 0.69 7.38
CA LEU A 861 35.56 -0.62 7.53
C LEU A 861 36.00 -0.86 8.99
N LEU A 862 35.33 -1.80 9.67
CA LEU A 862 35.58 -2.18 11.07
C LEU A 862 36.45 -3.44 11.12
N PHE A 863 37.55 -3.39 11.85
CA PHE A 863 38.36 -4.58 12.17
C PHE A 863 38.12 -4.98 13.62
N ASP A 864 37.57 -6.19 13.82
CA ASP A 864 37.32 -6.73 15.16
C ASP A 864 38.64 -7.25 15.77
N THR A 865 39.01 -6.70 16.92
CA THR A 865 39.98 -7.31 17.83
C THR A 865 39.18 -7.81 19.02
N GLY A 866 38.88 -9.11 19.02
CA GLY A 866 37.82 -9.71 19.84
C GLY A 866 37.76 -9.32 21.33
N PHE A 867 36.55 -9.53 21.86
CA PHE A 867 36.04 -9.22 23.20
C PHE A 867 35.67 -7.75 23.44
N GLU A 868 34.41 -7.39 23.13
CA GLU A 868 33.42 -6.76 24.03
C GLU A 868 32.13 -6.42 23.27
N ALA A 869 30.99 -6.49 23.96
CA ALA A 869 29.63 -6.38 23.40
C ALA A 869 29.42 -5.14 22.51
N LEU A 870 28.83 -5.37 21.33
CA LEU A 870 28.36 -4.34 20.42
C LEU A 870 27.23 -3.50 21.07
N PRO A 871 27.16 -2.18 20.83
CA PRO A 871 25.87 -1.50 20.88
C PRO A 871 24.97 -2.04 19.76
N ASP A 872 23.67 -2.14 20.05
CA ASP A 872 22.62 -2.65 19.17
C ASP A 872 22.72 -2.10 17.73
N LEU A 873 22.86 -3.01 16.76
CA LEU A 873 23.05 -2.73 15.33
C LEU A 873 21.72 -2.59 14.57
N SER A 874 20.58 -2.59 15.27
CA SER A 874 19.23 -2.39 14.71
C SER A 874 19.00 -1.04 14.02
N MET A 875 19.95 -0.09 14.10
CA MET A 875 19.79 1.30 13.62
C MET A 875 20.51 1.64 12.29
N MET A 876 20.91 0.65 11.48
CA MET A 876 21.45 0.92 10.12
C MET A 876 20.37 0.71 9.04
N PRO A 877 20.28 1.59 8.01
CA PRO A 877 19.40 1.39 6.86
C PRO A 877 19.61 0.01 6.22
N VAL A 878 18.50 -0.69 5.92
CA VAL A 878 18.44 -2.10 5.47
C VAL A 878 19.27 -2.39 4.20
N HIS A 879 19.61 -1.37 3.41
CA HIS A 879 20.47 -1.51 2.23
C HIS A 879 21.95 -1.85 2.55
N MET A 880 22.39 -1.72 3.82
CA MET A 880 23.76 -2.04 4.25
C MET A 880 24.00 -3.52 4.64
N VAL A 881 22.96 -4.35 4.80
CA VAL A 881 23.10 -5.68 5.43
C VAL A 881 23.03 -6.85 4.45
N ARG A 882 22.83 -6.65 3.14
CA ARG A 882 22.71 -7.80 2.23
C ARG A 882 24.01 -8.55 1.89
N GLU A 883 25.21 -8.03 2.19
CA GLU A 883 26.48 -8.76 1.93
C GLU A 883 27.60 -8.54 2.98
N LEU A 884 27.28 -8.38 4.27
CA LEU A 884 28.34 -8.30 5.31
C LEU A 884 27.93 -9.05 6.58
N ALA A 885 28.21 -10.36 6.61
CA ALA A 885 28.11 -11.18 7.82
C ALA A 885 29.50 -11.61 8.28
N ALA A 886 30.01 -11.04 9.37
CA ALA A 886 31.18 -11.55 10.06
C ALA A 886 30.77 -12.73 10.95
N THR A 887 31.29 -13.92 10.67
CA THR A 887 31.14 -15.08 11.57
C THR A 887 32.25 -15.02 12.64
N PRO A 888 31.95 -15.21 13.94
CA PRO A 888 32.99 -15.25 14.96
C PRO A 888 33.94 -16.43 14.70
N GLY A 889 35.19 -16.14 14.37
CA GLY A 889 36.28 -17.13 14.41
C GLY A 889 37.07 -17.37 13.12
N ASN A 890 36.70 -16.80 11.96
CA ASN A 890 37.54 -16.83 10.77
C ASN A 890 37.47 -15.46 10.08
N GLY A 891 38.60 -14.76 9.98
CA GLY A 891 38.70 -13.37 9.50
C GLY A 891 38.43 -13.18 8.00
N TRP A 892 37.23 -13.49 7.54
CA TRP A 892 36.75 -13.21 6.20
C TRP A 892 35.63 -12.17 6.25
N VAL A 893 35.86 -11.07 5.56
CA VAL A 893 34.81 -10.19 5.02
C VAL A 893 34.88 -10.44 3.51
N THR A 894 33.78 -10.86 2.89
CA THR A 894 33.73 -11.10 1.43
C THR A 894 33.26 -9.84 0.76
#